data_AF-A0A3A8NK32-F1
#
_entry.id   AF-A0A3A8NK32-F1
#
_cell.length_a   1.000
_cell.length_b   1.000
_cell.length_c   1.000
_cell.angle_alpha   90.00
_cell.angle_beta   90.00
_cell.angle_gamma   90.00
#
_symmetry.space_group_name_H-M   'P 1'
#
loop_
_entity.id
_entity.type
_entity.pdbx_description
1 polymer ?
#
loop_
_entity_poly.entity_id
_entity_poly.type
_entity_poly.pdbx_seq_one_letter_code
_entity_poly.pdbx_strand_id
1 'polypeptide(L)'
;MRHTLADLGFLVRAFREQRELTQEQLAKLAGNLPRSAVAHLEQGLRLPTADHLRVLAKYLALPDALVAPFLRPTAARRVDFEAELGELSGQEVSIANLDDEASHAVEGAISALLGAAITNPQAFDILREIQVFYGIRPVSRSFFDRYFKADAFQSMNQFSAAVQRYQSEAIRLFPTFMQAYEEMNRTNNLEGLVSALKIRVLDDYRDRAPWNRVEVIDEGSLRDLGYIAAAKLDQERKEREELVKWLMEMSAFIQKNGPAAIAEFKPKRRREMESLLRKFGSRLSHGPMSSLFSPAPEELEAEASRLAPKDETDRARIAKTQAVGLRNLSQYLAADHMDVYVATSMRDDSDFVSVNRFVQQLFEHAELKPLKLRFFNPTQSWVEDRIAKGLVEALMLRRSSATIYMAQKGDTFGKDSEASVALGQGKPVIVYVPKLVVPELGLDSSSLAMSSEESLRNMLRSIDPEEVSPTMDQEALLGAILNRRLAAASSAQIGLTVAKHWADFGLDGEAARFKESERGRYLEWLREVRRSPETLPPIPEGLRTEIETTLVANAVRFERRASLFREKHPLALQVILSTGVLNGILVARSVESCGVLLRKVFENSLDLELVRGEDSYRLIERTTQSTIRVISKHSLLANAFASYYAN
;
A
#
# COMPACT_ATOMS: atom_id res chain seq x y z
N MET A 1 -34.50 2.45 30.68
CA MET A 1 -33.69 3.43 29.93
C MET A 1 -32.27 3.22 30.41
N ARG A 2 -31.28 3.03 29.52
CA ARG A 2 -29.91 2.73 29.95
C ARG A 2 -29.30 3.99 30.58
N HIS A 3 -28.54 3.83 31.66
CA HIS A 3 -27.93 4.91 32.43
C HIS A 3 -26.45 5.06 32.06
N THR A 4 -26.14 5.23 30.77
CA THR A 4 -24.78 5.47 30.30
C THR A 4 -24.48 6.97 30.23
N LEU A 5 -23.20 7.36 30.22
CA LEU A 5 -22.83 8.76 30.01
C LEU A 5 -23.25 9.24 28.61
N ALA A 6 -23.21 8.38 27.61
CA ALA A 6 -23.68 8.68 26.25
C ALA A 6 -25.19 8.96 26.21
N ASP A 7 -26.00 8.16 26.92
CA ASP A 7 -27.44 8.39 27.04
C ASP A 7 -27.75 9.71 27.74
N LEU A 8 -27.03 10.02 28.84
CA LEU A 8 -27.15 11.31 29.52
C LEU A 8 -26.77 12.47 28.58
N GLY A 9 -25.68 12.34 27.83
CA GLY A 9 -25.24 13.32 26.85
C GLY A 9 -26.27 13.55 25.75
N PHE A 10 -26.84 12.48 25.20
CA PHE A 10 -27.92 12.53 24.22
C PHE A 10 -29.16 13.24 24.79
N LEU A 11 -29.56 12.94 26.02
CA LEU A 11 -30.69 13.60 26.68
C LEU A 11 -30.42 15.10 26.90
N VAL A 12 -29.24 15.45 27.38
CA VAL A 12 -28.82 16.85 27.55
C VAL A 12 -28.91 17.60 26.22
N ARG A 13 -28.40 17.00 25.14
CA ARG A 13 -28.47 17.55 23.79
C ARG A 13 -29.92 17.71 23.31
N ALA A 14 -30.74 16.67 23.44
CA ALA A 14 -32.13 16.68 23.00
C ALA A 14 -32.95 17.76 23.72
N PHE A 15 -32.82 17.87 25.04
CA PHE A 15 -33.53 18.89 25.83
C PHE A 15 -32.97 20.30 25.57
N ARG A 16 -31.68 20.45 25.28
CA ARG A 16 -31.09 21.73 24.84
C ARG A 16 -31.69 22.16 23.49
N GLU A 17 -31.71 21.27 22.52
CA GLU A 17 -32.22 21.53 21.16
C GLU A 17 -33.73 21.80 21.18
N GLN A 18 -34.50 21.09 22.00
CA GLN A 18 -35.93 21.37 22.21
C GLN A 18 -36.19 22.79 22.75
N ARG A 19 -35.24 23.36 23.47
CA ARG A 19 -35.30 24.73 23.99
C ARG A 19 -34.62 25.76 23.07
N GLU A 20 -34.20 25.34 21.88
CA GLU A 20 -33.55 26.18 20.86
C GLU A 20 -32.27 26.88 21.36
N LEU A 21 -31.55 26.26 22.30
CA LEU A 21 -30.33 26.82 22.87
C LEU A 21 -29.09 26.33 22.13
N THR A 22 -28.14 27.23 21.88
CA THR A 22 -26.78 26.83 21.50
C THR A 22 -26.01 26.28 22.71
N GLN A 23 -24.95 25.52 22.46
CA GLN A 23 -24.06 25.04 23.54
C GLN A 23 -23.49 26.19 24.37
N GLU A 24 -23.17 27.33 23.74
CA GLU A 24 -22.65 28.51 24.41
C GLU A 24 -23.70 29.19 25.28
N GLN A 25 -24.94 29.29 24.80
CA GLN A 25 -26.05 29.83 25.57
C GLN A 25 -26.35 28.96 26.80
N LEU A 26 -26.43 27.64 26.63
CA LEU A 26 -26.63 26.72 27.75
C LEU A 26 -25.50 26.83 28.77
N ALA A 27 -24.25 26.91 28.31
CA ALA A 27 -23.08 27.05 29.18
C ALA A 27 -23.12 28.34 30.02
N LYS A 28 -23.53 29.46 29.43
CA LYS A 28 -23.74 30.75 30.15
C LYS A 28 -24.85 30.64 31.19
N LEU A 29 -25.99 30.06 30.81
CA LEU A 29 -27.17 29.90 31.67
C LEU A 29 -26.92 28.92 32.83
N ALA A 30 -26.03 27.95 32.65
CA ALA A 30 -25.71 26.92 33.62
C ALA A 30 -24.51 27.26 34.53
N GLY A 31 -24.32 28.54 34.86
CA GLY A 31 -23.28 29.00 35.78
C GLY A 31 -21.95 29.39 35.12
N ASN A 32 -22.01 29.85 33.86
CA ASN A 32 -20.84 30.32 33.09
C ASN A 32 -19.76 29.24 32.86
N LEU A 33 -20.22 28.05 32.51
CA LEU A 33 -19.38 26.92 32.11
C LEU A 33 -18.63 27.20 30.80
N PRO A 34 -17.47 26.55 30.56
CA PRO A 34 -16.88 26.52 29.23
C PRO A 34 -17.81 25.80 28.26
N ARG A 35 -17.97 26.34 27.03
CA ARG A 35 -18.73 25.68 25.95
C ARG A 35 -18.27 24.22 25.75
N SER A 36 -16.96 23.97 25.84
CA SER A 36 -16.37 22.64 25.69
C SER A 36 -16.87 21.64 26.73
N ALA A 37 -17.22 22.08 27.95
CA ALA A 37 -17.76 21.19 28.98
C ALA A 37 -19.16 20.67 28.61
N VAL A 38 -20.01 21.53 28.03
CA VAL A 38 -21.32 21.13 27.49
C VAL A 38 -21.13 20.23 26.28
N ALA A 39 -20.22 20.57 25.37
CA ALA A 39 -19.94 19.76 24.19
C ALA A 39 -19.45 18.35 24.55
N HIS A 40 -18.50 18.22 25.48
CA HIS A 40 -17.99 16.91 25.91
C HIS A 40 -19.04 16.08 26.64
N LEU A 41 -19.93 16.70 27.42
CA LEU A 41 -21.06 15.99 28.03
C LEU A 41 -22.03 15.47 26.96
N GLU A 42 -22.42 16.32 26.00
CA GLU A 42 -23.34 15.94 24.92
C GLU A 42 -22.78 14.84 24.01
N GLN A 43 -21.45 14.77 23.88
CA GLN A 43 -20.74 13.70 23.16
C GLN A 43 -20.52 12.44 24.01
N GLY A 44 -20.90 12.46 25.29
CA GLY A 44 -20.66 11.35 26.21
C GLY A 44 -19.19 11.14 26.59
N LEU A 45 -18.32 12.14 26.35
CA LEU A 45 -16.87 12.04 26.57
C LEU A 45 -16.45 12.34 28.00
N ARG A 46 -17.11 13.29 28.67
CA ARG A 46 -16.71 13.70 30.02
C ARG A 46 -17.90 14.17 30.85
N LEU A 47 -17.97 13.64 32.07
CA LEU A 47 -18.92 14.10 33.07
C LEU A 47 -18.44 15.42 33.70
N PRO A 48 -19.26 16.48 33.73
CA PRO A 48 -18.93 17.68 34.50
C PRO A 48 -19.03 17.39 36.01
N THR A 49 -18.51 18.30 36.83
CA THR A 49 -18.64 18.21 38.30
C THR A 49 -20.11 18.12 38.71
N ALA A 50 -20.41 17.42 39.82
CA ALA A 50 -21.78 17.24 40.30
C ALA A 50 -22.57 18.56 40.43
N ASP A 51 -21.94 19.65 40.87
CA ASP A 51 -22.61 20.95 41.00
C ASP A 51 -23.06 21.51 39.64
N HIS A 52 -22.15 21.56 38.67
CA HIS A 52 -22.48 21.94 37.29
C HIS A 52 -23.53 21.03 36.65
N LEU A 53 -23.47 19.72 36.91
CA LEU A 53 -24.49 18.78 36.41
C LEU A 53 -25.87 19.04 37.03
N ARG A 54 -25.96 19.34 38.33
CA ARG A 54 -27.23 19.73 38.98
C ARG A 54 -27.81 20.99 38.33
N VAL A 55 -26.99 21.98 38.05
CA VAL A 55 -27.44 23.22 37.41
C VAL A 55 -27.96 22.94 36.01
N LEU A 56 -27.22 22.18 35.19
CA LEU A 56 -27.65 21.77 33.86
C LEU A 56 -28.97 20.99 33.88
N ALA A 57 -29.05 19.98 34.76
CA ALA A 57 -30.24 19.15 34.90
C ALA A 57 -31.48 19.95 35.33
N LYS A 58 -31.32 20.85 36.30
CA LYS A 58 -32.38 21.76 36.73
C LYS A 58 -32.82 22.68 35.61
N TYR A 59 -31.87 23.28 34.88
CA TYR A 59 -32.18 24.23 33.82
C TYR A 59 -32.93 23.55 32.67
N LEU A 60 -32.45 22.38 32.24
CA LEU A 60 -33.06 21.58 31.17
C LEU A 60 -34.33 20.84 31.62
N ALA A 61 -34.61 20.77 32.93
CA ALA A 61 -35.69 19.96 33.52
C ALA A 61 -35.54 18.46 33.19
N LEU A 62 -34.32 17.93 33.34
CA LEU A 62 -34.05 16.51 33.19
C LEU A 62 -34.64 15.73 34.39
N PRO A 63 -35.20 14.52 34.17
CA PRO A 63 -35.72 13.69 35.26
C PRO A 63 -34.64 13.32 36.29
N ASP A 64 -34.90 13.56 37.58
CA ASP A 64 -33.95 13.29 38.67
C ASP A 64 -33.48 11.82 38.69
N ALA A 65 -34.38 10.87 38.40
CA ALA A 65 -34.05 9.44 38.33
C ALA A 65 -32.96 9.11 37.30
N LEU A 66 -32.81 9.92 36.24
CA LEU A 66 -31.78 9.72 35.21
C LEU A 66 -30.45 10.38 35.58
N VAL A 67 -30.49 11.45 36.39
CA VAL A 67 -29.33 12.28 36.72
C VAL A 67 -28.70 11.86 38.05
N ALA A 68 -29.48 11.38 39.02
CA ALA A 68 -29.03 11.04 40.36
C ALA A 68 -27.80 10.11 40.41
N PRO A 69 -27.69 9.05 39.59
CA PRO A 69 -26.49 8.19 39.58
C PRO A 69 -25.19 8.91 39.16
N PHE A 70 -25.30 10.04 38.48
CA PHE A 70 -24.17 10.86 38.01
C PHE A 70 -23.82 12.01 38.96
N LEU A 71 -24.64 12.24 40.00
CA LEU A 71 -24.40 13.29 41.00
C LEU A 71 -23.59 12.82 42.21
N ARG A 72 -23.33 11.50 42.32
CA ARG A 72 -22.53 10.92 43.40
C ARG A 72 -21.07 11.41 43.31
N PRO A 73 -20.37 11.61 44.44
CA PRO A 73 -18.97 12.07 44.44
C PRO A 73 -18.02 11.15 43.64
N THR A 74 -18.35 9.86 43.60
CA THR A 74 -17.64 8.76 42.93
C THR A 74 -18.01 8.60 41.46
N ALA A 75 -19.04 9.29 40.96
CA ALA A 75 -19.61 9.05 39.64
C ALA A 75 -18.61 9.28 38.50
N ALA A 76 -17.82 10.35 38.55
CA ALA A 76 -16.82 10.62 37.52
C ALA A 76 -15.79 9.49 37.41
N ARG A 77 -15.26 9.04 38.56
CA ARG A 77 -14.31 7.93 38.63
C ARG A 77 -14.93 6.62 38.17
N ARG A 78 -16.19 6.35 38.55
CA ARG A 78 -16.94 5.18 38.08
C ARG A 78 -17.08 5.19 36.56
N VAL A 79 -17.50 6.31 35.97
CA VAL A 79 -17.71 6.42 34.52
C VAL A 79 -16.39 6.23 33.76
N ASP A 80 -15.29 6.83 34.22
CA ASP A 80 -13.97 6.63 33.63
C ASP A 80 -13.53 5.14 33.73
N PHE A 81 -13.82 4.49 34.85
CA PHE A 81 -13.54 3.06 35.06
C PHE A 81 -14.39 2.15 34.18
N GLU A 82 -15.70 2.41 34.07
CA GLU A 82 -16.62 1.71 33.17
C GLU A 82 -16.17 1.80 31.72
N ALA A 83 -15.74 2.98 31.27
CA ALA A 83 -15.23 3.18 29.92
C ALA A 83 -14.01 2.30 29.64
N GLU A 84 -13.00 2.30 30.53
CA GLU A 84 -11.80 1.46 30.35
C GLU A 84 -12.09 -0.04 30.54
N LEU A 85 -13.03 -0.42 31.40
CA LEU A 85 -13.48 -1.80 31.53
C LEU A 85 -14.23 -2.28 30.28
N GLY A 86 -14.96 -1.39 29.61
CA GLY A 86 -15.57 -1.67 28.30
C GLY A 86 -14.53 -1.79 27.19
N GLU A 87 -13.49 -0.95 27.20
CA GLU A 87 -12.34 -1.06 26.29
C GLU A 87 -11.57 -2.39 26.48
N LEU A 88 -11.47 -2.88 27.72
CA LEU A 88 -10.89 -4.19 28.04
C LEU A 88 -11.73 -5.36 27.50
N SER A 89 -13.03 -5.37 27.80
CA SER A 89 -13.92 -6.49 27.47
C SER A 89 -14.45 -6.44 26.04
N GLY A 90 -14.31 -5.32 25.34
CA GLY A 90 -14.96 -5.07 24.04
C GLY A 90 -16.49 -4.98 24.13
N GLN A 91 -17.03 -4.74 25.32
CA GLN A 91 -18.47 -4.67 25.59
C GLN A 91 -18.85 -3.32 26.20
N GLU A 92 -20.11 -2.94 26.09
CA GLU A 92 -20.66 -1.78 26.79
C GLU A 92 -20.82 -2.11 28.28
N VAL A 93 -20.27 -1.26 29.17
CA VAL A 93 -20.24 -1.48 30.62
C VAL A 93 -20.93 -0.32 31.32
N SER A 94 -21.90 -0.62 32.19
CA SER A 94 -22.66 0.40 32.93
C SER A 94 -23.37 -0.22 34.14
N ILE A 95 -23.50 0.55 35.23
CA ILE A 95 -24.33 0.16 36.39
C ILE A 95 -25.83 0.19 36.11
N ALA A 96 -26.28 0.52 34.89
CA ALA A 96 -27.70 0.74 34.59
C ALA A 96 -28.63 -0.44 34.94
N ASN A 97 -28.08 -1.65 35.07
CA ASN A 97 -28.82 -2.87 35.40
C ASN A 97 -28.72 -3.25 36.88
N LEU A 98 -28.06 -2.44 37.71
CA LEU A 98 -27.89 -2.66 39.15
C LEU A 98 -28.93 -1.86 39.93
N ASP A 99 -29.36 -2.40 41.07
CA ASP A 99 -30.08 -1.62 42.07
C ASP A 99 -29.15 -0.60 42.76
N ASP A 100 -29.72 0.27 43.58
CA ASP A 100 -28.96 1.34 44.22
C ASP A 100 -27.91 0.79 45.19
N GLU A 101 -28.24 -0.23 45.98
CA GLU A 101 -27.34 -0.87 46.94
C GLU A 101 -26.14 -1.52 46.24
N ALA A 102 -26.36 -2.29 45.18
CA ALA A 102 -25.30 -2.89 44.37
C ALA A 102 -24.47 -1.81 43.66
N SER A 103 -25.10 -0.72 43.23
CA SER A 103 -24.39 0.43 42.65
C SER A 103 -23.44 1.09 43.65
N HIS A 104 -23.84 1.23 44.92
CA HIS A 104 -22.95 1.74 45.97
C HIS A 104 -21.81 0.76 46.27
N ALA A 105 -22.11 -0.54 46.29
CA ALA A 105 -21.10 -1.58 46.54
C ALA A 105 -19.99 -1.57 45.47
N VAL A 106 -20.37 -1.54 44.18
CA VAL A 106 -19.39 -1.50 43.09
C VAL A 106 -18.57 -0.20 43.07
N GLU A 107 -19.18 0.94 43.38
CA GLU A 107 -18.44 2.22 43.51
C GLU A 107 -17.42 2.19 44.66
N GLY A 108 -17.77 1.52 45.76
CA GLY A 108 -16.87 1.23 46.88
C GLY A 108 -15.70 0.35 46.46
N ALA A 109 -15.99 -0.75 45.75
CA ALA A 109 -14.97 -1.65 45.22
C ALA A 109 -14.02 -0.97 44.22
N ILE A 110 -14.54 -0.16 43.30
CA ILE A 110 -13.73 0.65 42.36
C ILE A 110 -12.83 1.62 43.13
N SER A 111 -13.35 2.25 44.18
CA SER A 111 -12.56 3.17 45.00
C SER A 111 -11.47 2.46 45.79
N ALA A 112 -11.73 1.23 46.26
CA ALA A 112 -10.74 0.39 46.92
C ALA A 112 -9.64 -0.08 45.95
N LEU A 113 -10.03 -0.48 44.73
CA LEU A 113 -9.10 -0.89 43.67
C LEU A 113 -8.18 0.26 43.23
N LEU A 114 -8.69 1.49 43.15
CA LEU A 114 -7.90 2.67 42.77
C LEU A 114 -7.17 3.33 43.96
N GLY A 115 -7.11 2.65 45.10
CA GLY A 115 -6.47 3.14 46.34
C GLY A 115 -4.95 2.93 46.38
N ALA A 116 -4.24 3.74 47.18
CA ALA A 116 -2.78 3.85 47.15
C ALA A 116 -1.97 2.68 47.78
N ALA A 117 -2.61 1.59 48.25
CA ALA A 117 -1.93 0.57 49.04
C ALA A 117 -2.52 -0.85 48.87
N ILE A 118 -2.76 -1.30 47.64
CA ILE A 118 -3.25 -2.66 47.36
C ILE A 118 -2.12 -3.60 46.91
N THR A 119 -2.16 -4.84 47.39
CA THR A 119 -1.27 -5.92 46.95
C THR A 119 -1.81 -6.60 45.69
N ASN A 120 -0.96 -7.34 44.96
CA ASN A 120 -1.40 -8.09 43.76
C ASN A 120 -2.59 -9.05 44.03
N PRO A 121 -2.63 -9.83 45.12
CA PRO A 121 -3.81 -10.66 45.43
C PRO A 121 -5.07 -9.82 45.68
N GLN A 122 -4.97 -8.73 46.44
CA GLN A 122 -6.11 -7.85 46.70
C GLN A 122 -6.64 -7.20 45.41
N ALA A 123 -5.73 -6.68 44.56
CA ALA A 123 -6.09 -6.11 43.27
C ALA A 123 -6.80 -7.13 42.36
N PHE A 124 -6.29 -8.36 42.33
CA PHE A 124 -6.90 -9.46 41.58
C PHE A 124 -8.32 -9.79 42.08
N ASP A 125 -8.49 -9.93 43.39
CA ASP A 125 -9.78 -10.29 43.98
C ASP A 125 -10.82 -9.17 43.79
N ILE A 126 -10.45 -7.91 44.05
CA ILE A 126 -11.35 -6.75 43.90
C ILE A 126 -11.73 -6.54 42.43
N LEU A 127 -10.79 -6.68 41.48
CA LEU A 127 -11.13 -6.57 40.06
C LEU A 127 -12.15 -7.64 39.64
N ARG A 128 -11.96 -8.88 40.09
CA ARG A 128 -12.91 -9.97 39.79
C ARG A 128 -14.28 -9.71 40.39
N GLU A 129 -14.34 -9.18 41.61
CA GLU A 129 -15.58 -8.76 42.25
C GLU A 129 -16.31 -7.70 41.42
N ILE A 130 -15.60 -6.64 40.98
CA ILE A 130 -16.14 -5.60 40.12
C ILE A 130 -16.69 -6.17 38.81
N GLN A 131 -15.96 -7.11 38.20
CA GLN A 131 -16.41 -7.75 36.95
C GLN A 131 -17.70 -8.55 37.11
N VAL A 132 -17.92 -9.17 38.27
CA VAL A 132 -19.19 -9.85 38.58
C VAL A 132 -20.36 -8.86 38.61
N PHE A 133 -20.19 -7.69 39.24
CA PHE A 133 -21.24 -6.65 39.24
C PHE A 133 -21.66 -6.27 37.82
N TYR A 134 -20.71 -6.16 36.90
CA TYR A 134 -20.99 -5.79 35.50
C TYR A 134 -21.37 -6.96 34.59
N GLY A 135 -21.45 -8.19 35.11
CA GLY A 135 -21.74 -9.38 34.30
C GLY A 135 -20.60 -9.75 33.32
N ILE A 136 -19.40 -9.25 33.54
CA ILE A 136 -18.21 -9.53 32.74
C ILE A 136 -17.52 -10.76 33.34
N ARG A 137 -17.03 -11.66 32.47
CA ARG A 137 -16.26 -12.82 32.93
C ARG A 137 -15.06 -12.35 33.78
N PRO A 138 -14.94 -12.81 35.03
CA PRO A 138 -13.81 -12.44 35.87
C PRO A 138 -12.47 -12.83 35.25
N VAL A 139 -11.45 -12.00 35.44
CA VAL A 139 -10.09 -12.31 34.97
C VAL A 139 -9.54 -13.58 35.61
N SER A 140 -8.82 -14.36 34.82
CA SER A 140 -7.99 -15.47 35.26
C SER A 140 -6.67 -14.94 35.80
N ARG A 141 -6.02 -15.78 36.61
CA ARG A 141 -4.78 -15.40 37.28
C ARG A 141 -3.66 -15.10 36.27
N SER A 142 -3.53 -15.93 35.23
CA SER A 142 -2.53 -15.78 34.17
C SER A 142 -2.72 -14.47 33.38
N PHE A 143 -3.97 -14.12 33.07
CA PHE A 143 -4.28 -12.88 32.36
C PHE A 143 -3.98 -11.64 33.22
N PHE A 144 -4.38 -11.67 34.50
CA PHE A 144 -4.10 -10.60 35.44
C PHE A 144 -2.59 -10.37 35.65
N ASP A 145 -1.84 -11.45 35.90
CA ASP A 145 -0.40 -11.38 36.16
C ASP A 145 0.39 -10.91 34.92
N ARG A 146 -0.14 -11.11 33.70
CA ARG A 146 0.47 -10.62 32.46
C ARG A 146 0.25 -9.13 32.22
N TYR A 147 -0.99 -8.63 32.35
CA TYR A 147 -1.34 -7.29 31.86
C TYR A 147 -1.52 -6.22 32.93
N PHE A 148 -2.06 -6.59 34.09
CA PHE A 148 -2.51 -5.61 35.09
C PHE A 148 -1.57 -5.53 36.28
N LYS A 149 -1.49 -6.59 37.10
CA LYS A 149 -0.89 -6.51 38.45
C LYS A 149 -1.47 -5.32 39.26
N ALA A 150 -1.01 -5.09 40.48
CA ALA A 150 -1.51 -4.01 41.34
C ALA A 150 -1.12 -2.61 40.85
N ASP A 151 0.02 -2.48 40.19
CA ASP A 151 0.53 -1.22 39.66
C ASP A 151 -0.31 -0.67 38.50
N ALA A 152 -1.11 -1.49 37.81
CA ALA A 152 -2.08 -0.97 36.84
C ALA A 152 -3.17 -0.12 37.50
N PHE A 153 -3.42 -0.23 38.80
CA PHE A 153 -4.56 0.41 39.45
C PHE A 153 -4.19 1.59 40.35
N GLN A 154 -2.94 2.07 40.37
CA GLN A 154 -2.60 3.25 41.19
C GLN A 154 -3.18 4.55 40.61
N SER A 155 -3.59 4.55 39.33
CA SER A 155 -4.32 5.64 38.69
C SER A 155 -5.11 5.16 37.47
N MET A 156 -6.10 5.94 37.03
CA MET A 156 -6.83 5.67 35.78
C MET A 156 -5.92 5.64 34.55
N ASN A 157 -4.86 6.46 34.53
CA ASN A 157 -3.90 6.48 33.43
C ASN A 157 -3.11 5.16 33.33
N GLN A 158 -2.72 4.58 34.47
CA GLN A 158 -2.04 3.28 34.50
C GLN A 158 -2.97 2.14 34.10
N PHE A 159 -4.26 2.22 34.47
CA PHE A 159 -5.25 1.22 34.08
C PHE A 159 -5.48 1.27 32.57
N SER A 160 -5.71 2.47 32.03
CA SER A 160 -5.83 2.69 30.59
C SER A 160 -4.60 2.20 29.82
N ALA A 161 -3.38 2.48 30.31
CA ALA A 161 -2.15 1.98 29.72
C ALA A 161 -2.04 0.44 29.78
N ALA A 162 -2.50 -0.20 30.85
CA ALA A 162 -2.56 -1.65 30.96
C ALA A 162 -3.53 -2.28 29.96
N VAL A 163 -4.72 -1.68 29.80
CA VAL A 163 -5.69 -2.08 28.78
C VAL A 163 -5.10 -1.90 27.38
N GLN A 164 -4.42 -0.79 27.11
CA GLN A 164 -3.80 -0.54 25.81
C GLN A 164 -2.68 -1.54 25.49
N ARG A 165 -1.88 -1.95 26.48
CA ARG A 165 -0.89 -3.03 26.31
C ARG A 165 -1.54 -4.35 25.91
N TYR A 166 -2.61 -4.75 26.61
CA TYR A 166 -3.40 -5.93 26.23
C TYR A 166 -3.96 -5.80 24.80
N GLN A 167 -4.61 -4.68 24.50
CA GLN A 167 -5.23 -4.44 23.20
C GLN A 167 -4.20 -4.51 22.05
N SER A 168 -2.96 -4.05 22.28
CA SER A 168 -1.89 -4.08 21.28
C SER A 168 -1.47 -5.50 20.87
N GLU A 169 -1.58 -6.47 21.77
CA GLU A 169 -1.37 -7.89 21.47
C GLU A 169 -2.64 -8.52 20.88
N ALA A 170 -3.79 -8.24 21.50
CA ALA A 170 -5.09 -8.80 21.11
C ALA A 170 -5.48 -8.48 19.66
N ILE A 171 -5.30 -7.24 19.21
CA ILE A 171 -5.66 -6.80 17.84
C ILE A 171 -4.87 -7.55 16.75
N ARG A 172 -3.73 -8.17 17.10
CA ARG A 172 -2.92 -8.95 16.16
C ARG A 172 -3.47 -10.35 15.95
N LEU A 173 -4.24 -10.86 16.91
CA LEU A 173 -4.71 -12.25 16.99
C LEU A 173 -6.21 -12.40 16.76
N PHE A 174 -7.00 -11.36 17.06
CA PHE A 174 -8.46 -11.46 17.10
C PHE A 174 -9.15 -10.37 16.29
N PRO A 175 -10.34 -10.67 15.71
CA PRO A 175 -11.12 -9.70 14.97
C PRO A 175 -11.88 -8.70 15.86
N THR A 176 -12.05 -9.01 17.15
CA THR A 176 -12.73 -8.14 18.13
C THR A 176 -12.09 -8.27 19.51
N PHE A 177 -12.17 -7.22 20.34
CA PHE A 177 -11.71 -7.29 21.73
C PHE A 177 -12.61 -8.13 22.63
N MET A 178 -13.88 -8.33 22.26
CA MET A 178 -14.77 -9.26 22.95
C MET A 178 -14.28 -10.70 22.85
N GLN A 179 -14.00 -11.16 21.62
CA GLN A 179 -13.43 -12.48 21.41
C GLN A 179 -12.04 -12.60 22.04
N ALA A 180 -11.19 -11.59 21.89
CA ALA A 180 -9.87 -11.58 22.49
C ALA A 180 -9.92 -11.72 24.02
N TYR A 181 -10.76 -10.92 24.68
CA TYR A 181 -10.92 -10.96 26.12
C TYR A 181 -11.41 -12.34 26.54
N GLU A 182 -12.42 -12.88 25.86
CA GLU A 182 -12.95 -14.20 26.17
C GLU A 182 -11.92 -15.32 26.04
N GLU A 183 -11.19 -15.39 24.92
CA GLU A 183 -10.26 -16.48 24.65
C GLU A 183 -8.98 -16.37 25.48
N MET A 184 -8.37 -15.18 25.53
CA MET A 184 -7.14 -14.95 26.29
C MET A 184 -7.38 -15.08 27.80
N ASN A 185 -8.56 -14.73 28.28
CA ASN A 185 -8.91 -14.86 29.69
C ASN A 185 -9.26 -16.31 30.08
N ARG A 186 -9.88 -17.07 29.18
CA ARG A 186 -10.35 -18.45 29.43
C ARG A 186 -9.24 -19.49 29.30
N THR A 187 -8.23 -19.26 28.48
CA THR A 187 -7.20 -20.26 28.20
C THR A 187 -6.32 -20.56 29.41
N ASN A 188 -6.01 -21.84 29.62
CA ASN A 188 -5.02 -22.27 30.60
C ASN A 188 -3.58 -22.10 30.10
N ASN A 189 -3.39 -21.80 28.81
CA ASN A 189 -2.09 -21.62 28.17
C ASN A 189 -2.02 -20.28 27.41
N LEU A 190 -2.15 -19.18 28.17
CA LEU A 190 -2.06 -17.83 27.60
C LEU A 190 -0.71 -17.59 26.91
N GLU A 191 0.37 -18.09 27.49
CA GLU A 191 1.72 -17.94 26.94
C GLU A 191 1.89 -18.65 25.58
N GLY A 192 1.25 -19.81 25.40
CA GLY A 192 1.18 -20.51 24.13
C GLY A 192 0.36 -19.75 23.09
N LEU A 193 -0.75 -19.14 23.48
CA LEU A 193 -1.60 -18.34 22.59
C LEU A 193 -0.85 -17.11 22.05
N VAL A 194 -0.16 -16.37 22.92
CA VAL A 194 0.63 -15.18 22.52
C VAL A 194 2.00 -15.53 21.95
N SER A 195 2.39 -16.81 21.92
CA SER A 195 3.68 -17.24 21.37
C SER A 195 3.86 -16.85 19.90
N ALA A 196 2.77 -16.77 19.13
CA ALA A 196 2.77 -16.30 17.75
C ALA A 196 3.23 -14.84 17.59
N LEU A 197 3.18 -14.05 18.66
CA LEU A 197 3.59 -12.65 18.71
C LEU A 197 5.07 -12.46 19.06
N LYS A 198 5.75 -13.53 19.49
CA LYS A 198 7.17 -13.47 19.87
C LYS A 198 8.05 -13.17 18.67
N ILE A 199 9.15 -12.48 18.96
CA ILE A 199 10.24 -12.28 18.02
C ILE A 199 10.79 -13.66 17.62
N ARG A 200 10.97 -13.86 16.31
CA ARG A 200 11.49 -15.09 15.73
C ARG A 200 12.98 -14.96 15.49
N VAL A 201 13.73 -15.97 15.92
CA VAL A 201 15.14 -16.09 15.54
C VAL A 201 15.22 -16.53 14.09
N LEU A 202 16.22 -16.02 13.35
CA LEU A 202 16.34 -16.23 11.91
C LEU A 202 17.43 -17.25 11.53
N ASP A 203 17.93 -18.04 12.48
CA ASP A 203 19.03 -18.97 12.25
C ASP A 203 18.65 -20.08 11.26
N ASP A 204 17.39 -20.54 11.29
CA ASP A 204 16.81 -21.49 10.32
C ASP A 204 16.92 -21.02 8.86
N TYR A 205 17.04 -19.71 8.63
CA TYR A 205 17.26 -19.12 7.31
C TYR A 205 18.76 -19.08 6.97
N ARG A 206 19.58 -18.70 7.96
CA ARG A 206 21.04 -18.59 7.83
C ARG A 206 21.73 -19.93 7.60
N ASP A 207 21.18 -21.02 8.15
CA ASP A 207 21.76 -22.36 8.05
C ASP A 207 21.48 -23.03 6.69
N ARG A 208 20.57 -22.46 5.89
CA ARG A 208 20.23 -23.01 4.57
C ARG A 208 21.39 -22.92 3.59
N ALA A 209 21.36 -23.71 2.52
CA ALA A 209 22.25 -23.50 1.38
C ALA A 209 21.97 -22.15 0.70
N PRO A 210 22.96 -21.44 0.12
CA PRO A 210 22.72 -20.22 -0.64
C PRO A 210 21.72 -20.42 -1.78
N TRP A 211 20.93 -19.39 -2.10
CA TRP A 211 19.98 -19.41 -3.22
C TRP A 211 20.63 -18.93 -4.51
N ASN A 212 21.49 -19.76 -5.10
CA ASN A 212 22.26 -19.46 -6.32
C ASN A 212 21.98 -20.46 -7.46
N ARG A 213 20.82 -21.12 -7.45
CA ARG A 213 20.44 -22.12 -8.44
C ARG A 213 19.85 -21.54 -9.72
N VAL A 214 19.43 -20.28 -9.69
CA VAL A 214 18.84 -19.57 -10.82
C VAL A 214 19.97 -18.97 -11.67
N GLU A 215 20.01 -19.33 -12.94
CA GLU A 215 20.93 -18.77 -13.93
C GLU A 215 20.45 -17.37 -14.32
N VAL A 216 21.31 -16.35 -14.15
CA VAL A 216 20.93 -14.96 -14.41
C VAL A 216 20.86 -14.70 -15.91
N ILE A 217 19.68 -14.31 -16.39
CA ILE A 217 19.45 -13.78 -17.73
C ILE A 217 19.79 -12.30 -17.73
N ASP A 218 20.63 -11.90 -18.69
CA ASP A 218 21.06 -10.52 -18.88
C ASP A 218 19.89 -9.56 -19.14
N GLU A 219 20.01 -8.33 -18.62
CA GLU A 219 18.97 -7.29 -18.74
C GLU A 219 18.53 -7.04 -20.18
N GLY A 220 19.46 -7.03 -21.14
CA GLY A 220 19.17 -6.80 -22.54
C GLY A 220 18.38 -7.93 -23.21
N SER A 221 18.33 -9.11 -22.58
CA SER A 221 17.65 -10.30 -23.09
C SER A 221 16.33 -10.61 -22.36
N LEU A 222 16.01 -9.91 -21.27
CA LEU A 222 14.81 -10.21 -20.47
C LEU A 222 13.50 -10.12 -21.27
N ARG A 223 13.43 -9.21 -22.23
CA ARG A 223 12.26 -9.04 -23.12
C ARG A 223 11.98 -10.27 -23.99
N ASP A 224 13.00 -11.10 -24.24
CA ASP A 224 12.87 -12.32 -25.02
C ASP A 224 11.97 -13.36 -24.30
N LEU A 225 11.73 -13.18 -23.00
CA LEU A 225 10.79 -13.98 -22.21
C LEU A 225 9.33 -13.51 -22.33
N GLY A 226 9.06 -12.41 -23.02
CA GLY A 226 7.68 -11.96 -23.26
C GLY A 226 6.92 -12.93 -24.17
N TYR A 227 5.69 -13.30 -23.80
CA TYR A 227 4.82 -14.16 -24.63
C TYR A 227 4.58 -13.61 -26.03
N ILE A 228 4.54 -12.28 -26.14
CA ILE A 228 4.32 -11.58 -27.41
C ILE A 228 5.63 -11.50 -28.22
N ALA A 229 6.81 -11.66 -27.61
CA ALA A 229 8.09 -11.44 -28.30
C ALA A 229 8.29 -12.41 -29.48
N ALA A 230 8.09 -13.71 -29.27
CA ALA A 230 8.23 -14.71 -30.32
C ALA A 230 7.12 -14.61 -31.38
N ALA A 231 5.86 -14.49 -30.95
CA ALA A 231 4.71 -14.37 -31.87
C ALA A 231 4.75 -13.08 -32.70
N LYS A 232 5.20 -11.96 -32.12
CA LYS A 232 5.39 -10.68 -32.81
C LYS A 232 6.54 -10.75 -33.79
N LEU A 233 7.64 -11.42 -33.45
CA LEU A 233 8.75 -11.65 -34.39
C LEU A 233 8.28 -12.48 -35.59
N ASP A 234 7.50 -13.54 -35.36
CA ASP A 234 6.93 -14.35 -36.45
C ASP A 234 5.95 -13.56 -37.33
N GLN A 235 5.14 -12.68 -36.73
CA GLN A 235 4.24 -11.80 -37.47
C GLN A 235 5.00 -10.75 -38.28
N GLU A 236 5.99 -10.08 -37.69
CA GLU A 236 6.85 -9.12 -38.38
C GLU A 236 7.64 -9.80 -39.52
N ARG A 237 8.06 -11.05 -39.33
CA ARG A 237 8.71 -11.85 -40.39
C ARG A 237 7.77 -12.07 -41.57
N LYS A 238 6.54 -12.53 -41.33
CA LYS A 238 5.54 -12.74 -42.38
C LYS A 238 5.26 -11.44 -43.15
N GLU A 239 5.15 -10.33 -42.44
CA GLU A 239 4.93 -9.01 -43.05
C GLU A 239 6.15 -8.54 -43.86
N ARG A 240 7.38 -8.79 -43.38
CA ARG A 240 8.61 -8.50 -44.14
C ARG A 240 8.74 -9.39 -45.36
N GLU A 241 8.50 -10.69 -45.23
CA GLU A 241 8.48 -11.65 -46.35
C GLU A 241 7.45 -11.24 -47.41
N GLU A 242 6.25 -10.85 -46.97
CA GLU A 242 5.18 -10.36 -47.85
C GLU A 242 5.56 -9.05 -48.55
N LEU A 243 6.15 -8.10 -47.82
CA LEU A 243 6.59 -6.83 -48.36
C LEU A 243 7.75 -6.99 -49.36
N VAL A 244 8.75 -7.81 -49.03
CA VAL A 244 9.88 -8.13 -49.91
C VAL A 244 9.39 -8.81 -51.17
N LYS A 245 8.51 -9.80 -51.04
CA LYS A 245 7.91 -10.47 -52.20
C LYS A 245 7.19 -9.47 -53.09
N TRP A 246 6.42 -8.57 -52.50
CA TRP A 246 5.70 -7.55 -53.26
C TRP A 246 6.63 -6.54 -53.96
N LEU A 247 7.71 -6.11 -53.32
CA LEU A 247 8.71 -5.23 -53.92
C LEU A 247 9.42 -5.89 -55.12
N MET A 248 9.76 -7.18 -55.00
CA MET A 248 10.38 -7.95 -56.10
C MET A 248 9.38 -8.19 -57.24
N GLU A 249 8.12 -8.51 -56.93
CA GLU A 249 7.04 -8.61 -57.93
C GLU A 249 6.84 -7.30 -58.66
N MET A 250 6.86 -6.17 -57.94
CA MET A 250 6.73 -4.84 -58.52
C MET A 250 7.94 -4.46 -59.38
N SER A 251 9.17 -4.80 -58.96
CA SER A 251 10.38 -4.63 -59.78
C SER A 251 10.22 -5.36 -61.13
N ALA A 252 9.94 -6.67 -61.09
CA ALA A 252 9.79 -7.49 -62.29
C ALA A 252 8.64 -6.99 -63.20
N PHE A 253 7.56 -6.50 -62.59
CA PHE A 253 6.43 -5.94 -63.33
C PHE A 253 6.78 -4.62 -64.03
N ILE A 254 7.48 -3.72 -63.36
CA ILE A 254 7.97 -2.46 -63.93
C ILE A 254 8.97 -2.72 -65.05
N GLN A 255 9.88 -3.69 -64.88
CA GLN A 255 10.83 -4.08 -65.93
C GLN A 255 10.13 -4.56 -67.21
N LYS A 256 8.99 -5.25 -67.06
CA LYS A 256 8.24 -5.82 -68.20
C LYS A 256 7.30 -4.82 -68.86
N ASN A 257 6.60 -3.99 -68.07
CA ASN A 257 5.47 -3.17 -68.54
C ASN A 257 5.74 -1.66 -68.46
N GLY A 258 6.91 -1.26 -67.96
CA GLY A 258 7.31 0.13 -67.76
C GLY A 258 6.80 0.76 -66.45
N PRO A 259 7.36 1.91 -66.03
CA PRO A 259 7.08 2.53 -64.72
C PRO A 259 5.63 3.00 -64.53
N ALA A 260 4.92 3.31 -65.61
CA ALA A 260 3.52 3.76 -65.56
C ALA A 260 2.54 2.64 -65.17
N ALA A 261 2.93 1.37 -65.29
CA ALA A 261 2.07 0.22 -65.02
C ALA A 261 1.79 -0.01 -63.52
N ILE A 262 2.46 0.72 -62.62
CA ILE A 262 2.23 0.65 -61.16
C ILE A 262 0.76 0.94 -60.79
N ALA A 263 0.05 1.73 -61.60
CA ALA A 263 -1.37 2.02 -61.42
C ALA A 263 -2.27 0.77 -61.52
N GLU A 264 -1.82 -0.28 -62.20
CA GLU A 264 -2.55 -1.55 -62.39
C GLU A 264 -2.60 -2.40 -61.11
N PHE A 265 -1.73 -2.13 -60.13
CA PHE A 265 -1.83 -2.77 -58.81
C PHE A 265 -3.09 -2.31 -58.07
N LYS A 266 -3.80 -3.28 -57.48
CA LYS A 266 -5.04 -3.02 -56.72
C LYS A 266 -4.83 -1.95 -55.64
N PRO A 267 -5.68 -0.90 -55.56
CA PRO A 267 -5.52 0.20 -54.61
C PRO A 267 -5.50 -0.22 -53.13
N LYS A 268 -6.18 -1.32 -52.79
CA LYS A 268 -6.14 -1.90 -51.43
C LYS A 268 -4.73 -2.41 -51.10
N ARG A 269 -4.12 -3.16 -52.01
CA ARG A 269 -2.80 -3.77 -51.82
C ARG A 269 -1.71 -2.70 -51.73
N ARG A 270 -1.78 -1.65 -52.56
CA ARG A 270 -0.86 -0.50 -52.49
C ARG A 270 -0.90 0.21 -51.13
N ARG A 271 -2.09 0.42 -50.55
CA ARG A 271 -2.24 0.99 -49.20
C ARG A 271 -1.68 0.09 -48.10
N GLU A 272 -1.93 -1.21 -48.17
CA GLU A 272 -1.37 -2.19 -47.23
C GLU A 272 0.17 -2.15 -47.26
N MET A 273 0.77 -2.20 -48.44
CA MET A 273 2.22 -2.20 -48.60
C MET A 273 2.84 -0.84 -48.25
N GLU A 274 2.18 0.29 -48.53
CA GLU A 274 2.63 1.60 -48.06
C GLU A 274 2.63 1.70 -46.52
N SER A 275 1.66 1.06 -45.85
CA SER A 275 1.65 0.94 -44.40
C SER A 275 2.87 0.14 -43.91
N LEU A 276 3.17 -0.99 -44.53
CA LEU A 276 4.33 -1.82 -44.18
C LEU A 276 5.67 -1.12 -44.47
N LEU A 277 5.79 -0.39 -45.59
CA LEU A 277 6.97 0.43 -45.92
C LEU A 277 7.21 1.51 -44.86
N ARG A 278 6.16 2.17 -44.36
CA ARG A 278 6.27 3.10 -43.22
C ARG A 278 6.67 2.38 -41.94
N LYS A 279 6.02 1.25 -41.64
CA LYS A 279 6.28 0.44 -40.44
C LYS A 279 7.76 0.01 -40.34
N PHE A 280 8.37 -0.40 -41.45
CA PHE A 280 9.75 -0.87 -41.50
C PHE A 280 10.77 0.20 -41.94
N GLY A 281 10.36 1.48 -41.98
CA GLY A 281 11.23 2.62 -42.25
C GLY A 281 11.85 2.59 -43.64
N SER A 282 11.01 2.65 -44.68
CA SER A 282 11.46 2.61 -46.07
C SER A 282 12.33 3.82 -46.44
N ARG A 283 13.28 3.60 -47.36
CA ARG A 283 14.15 4.63 -47.94
C ARG A 283 13.69 5.15 -49.30
N LEU A 284 12.58 4.64 -49.82
CA LEU A 284 12.02 5.10 -51.10
C LEU A 284 11.54 6.55 -50.96
N SER A 285 11.90 7.38 -51.95
CA SER A 285 11.62 8.82 -51.96
C SER A 285 10.12 9.15 -51.90
N HIS A 286 9.30 8.28 -52.49
CA HIS A 286 7.85 8.38 -52.52
C HIS A 286 7.24 7.02 -52.21
N GLY A 287 6.00 6.99 -51.69
CA GLY A 287 5.25 5.75 -51.45
C GLY A 287 4.34 5.39 -52.63
N PRO A 288 3.88 4.14 -52.74
CA PRO A 288 3.07 3.65 -53.88
C PRO A 288 1.68 4.28 -54.06
N MET A 289 1.27 5.16 -53.16
CA MET A 289 0.07 5.99 -53.28
C MET A 289 0.35 7.40 -53.82
N SER A 290 1.62 7.80 -53.91
CA SER A 290 2.03 9.09 -54.47
C SER A 290 1.96 9.06 -56.00
N SER A 291 1.47 10.15 -56.60
CA SER A 291 1.54 10.36 -58.06
C SER A 291 2.97 10.52 -58.58
N LEU A 292 3.92 10.81 -57.68
CA LEU A 292 5.35 10.93 -57.98
C LEU A 292 6.11 9.61 -57.77
N PHE A 293 5.41 8.51 -57.47
CA PHE A 293 6.03 7.22 -57.26
C PHE A 293 6.45 6.58 -58.59
N SER A 294 7.72 6.76 -58.95
CA SER A 294 8.34 6.13 -60.12
C SER A 294 9.73 5.57 -59.74
N PRO A 295 9.77 4.52 -58.91
CA PRO A 295 11.03 3.93 -58.47
C PRO A 295 11.71 3.19 -59.63
N ALA A 296 13.04 3.22 -59.66
CA ALA A 296 13.78 2.33 -60.56
C ALA A 296 13.66 0.87 -60.06
N PRO A 297 13.63 -0.13 -60.97
CA PRO A 297 13.63 -1.53 -60.56
C PRO A 297 14.78 -1.88 -59.60
N GLU A 298 15.97 -1.35 -59.83
CA GLU A 298 17.12 -1.58 -58.94
C GLU A 298 16.90 -1.01 -57.52
N GLU A 299 16.19 0.12 -57.40
CA GLU A 299 15.85 0.72 -56.10
C GLU A 299 14.88 -0.15 -55.30
N LEU A 300 13.92 -0.79 -55.98
CA LEU A 300 12.98 -1.72 -55.35
C LEU A 300 13.67 -3.00 -54.88
N GLU A 301 14.58 -3.54 -55.69
CA GLU A 301 15.36 -4.74 -55.35
C GLU A 301 16.35 -4.48 -54.20
N ALA A 302 17.00 -3.31 -54.20
CA ALA A 302 17.88 -2.88 -53.13
C ALA A 302 17.11 -2.69 -51.82
N GLU A 303 15.92 -2.08 -51.89
CA GLU A 303 15.06 -1.89 -50.73
C GLU A 303 14.49 -3.21 -50.20
N ALA A 304 14.10 -4.12 -51.08
CA ALA A 304 13.67 -5.48 -50.74
C ALA A 304 14.79 -6.24 -50.01
N SER A 305 16.02 -6.18 -50.53
CA SER A 305 17.20 -6.80 -49.91
C SER A 305 17.53 -6.22 -48.54
N ARG A 306 17.30 -4.91 -48.34
CA ARG A 306 17.50 -4.25 -47.04
C ARG A 306 16.44 -4.66 -46.01
N LEU A 307 15.19 -4.79 -46.45
CA LEU A 307 14.03 -5.10 -45.62
C LEU A 307 13.86 -6.60 -45.34
N ALA A 308 14.58 -7.45 -46.10
CA ALA A 308 14.63 -8.90 -45.92
C ALA A 308 14.86 -9.28 -44.44
N PRO A 309 14.17 -10.34 -43.96
CA PRO A 309 14.31 -10.77 -42.57
C PRO A 309 15.76 -11.14 -42.28
N LYS A 310 16.35 -10.50 -41.26
CA LYS A 310 17.73 -10.74 -40.79
C LYS A 310 17.76 -11.54 -39.47
N ASP A 311 16.61 -12.12 -39.08
CA ASP A 311 16.24 -12.40 -37.69
C ASP A 311 16.57 -13.83 -37.18
N GLU A 312 17.34 -14.63 -37.92
CA GLU A 312 17.65 -16.02 -37.50
C GLU A 312 18.55 -16.07 -36.25
N THR A 313 19.45 -15.08 -36.13
CA THR A 313 20.25 -14.84 -34.92
C THR A 313 19.39 -14.40 -33.73
N ASP A 314 18.37 -13.57 -33.97
CA ASP A 314 17.42 -13.11 -32.95
C ASP A 314 16.53 -14.24 -32.44
N ARG A 315 16.05 -15.11 -33.33
CA ARG A 315 15.27 -16.31 -32.95
C ARG A 315 16.10 -17.29 -32.15
N ALA A 316 17.35 -17.55 -32.56
CA ALA A 316 18.26 -18.40 -31.81
C ALA A 316 18.57 -17.82 -30.42
N ARG A 317 18.73 -16.49 -30.32
CA ARG A 317 18.86 -15.80 -29.02
C ARG A 317 17.62 -15.99 -28.15
N ILE A 318 16.43 -15.69 -28.68
CA ILE A 318 15.16 -15.82 -27.93
C ILE A 318 14.97 -17.25 -27.42
N ALA A 319 15.15 -18.24 -28.29
CA ALA A 319 15.02 -19.65 -27.90
C ALA A 319 16.02 -20.05 -26.82
N LYS A 320 17.27 -19.58 -26.91
CA LYS A 320 18.30 -19.79 -25.89
C LYS A 320 17.89 -19.15 -24.55
N THR A 321 17.43 -17.90 -24.58
CA THR A 321 16.99 -17.16 -23.39
C THR A 321 15.78 -17.82 -22.74
N GLN A 322 14.80 -18.27 -23.53
CA GLN A 322 13.62 -19.00 -23.05
C GLN A 322 13.99 -20.35 -22.44
N ALA A 323 14.96 -21.07 -23.02
CA ALA A 323 15.47 -22.32 -22.44
C ALA A 323 16.13 -22.10 -21.07
N VAL A 324 16.86 -20.99 -20.87
CA VAL A 324 17.37 -20.58 -19.55
C VAL A 324 16.19 -20.31 -18.60
N GLY A 325 15.21 -19.51 -19.04
CA GLY A 325 14.03 -19.19 -18.24
C GLY A 325 13.21 -20.41 -17.81
N LEU A 326 13.11 -21.44 -18.66
CA LEU A 326 12.45 -22.71 -18.34
C LEU A 326 13.24 -23.55 -17.33
N ARG A 327 14.57 -23.58 -17.44
CA ARG A 327 15.44 -24.24 -16.43
C ARG A 327 15.32 -23.54 -15.08
N ASN A 328 15.33 -22.22 -15.06
CA ASN A 328 15.12 -21.42 -13.86
C ASN A 328 13.75 -21.70 -13.24
N LEU A 329 12.69 -21.76 -14.05
CA LEU A 329 11.35 -22.12 -13.59
C LEU A 329 11.34 -23.50 -12.91
N SER A 330 12.05 -24.47 -13.46
CA SER A 330 12.18 -25.80 -12.88
C SER A 330 12.85 -25.75 -11.50
N GLN A 331 13.86 -24.88 -11.30
CA GLN A 331 14.47 -24.66 -9.99
C GLN A 331 13.50 -24.03 -8.99
N TYR A 332 12.67 -23.05 -9.41
CA TYR A 332 11.64 -22.46 -8.55
C TYR A 332 10.58 -23.48 -8.13
N LEU A 333 10.14 -24.32 -9.06
CA LEU A 333 9.14 -25.37 -8.79
C LEU A 333 9.69 -26.44 -7.85
N ALA A 334 10.93 -26.88 -8.07
CA ALA A 334 11.58 -27.93 -7.28
C ALA A 334 12.24 -27.44 -5.98
N ALA A 335 12.22 -26.14 -5.69
CA ALA A 335 12.74 -25.61 -4.43
C ALA A 335 12.06 -26.28 -3.23
N ASP A 336 12.79 -26.45 -2.13
CA ASP A 336 12.27 -26.94 -0.84
C ASP A 336 11.31 -25.91 -0.22
N HIS A 337 11.69 -24.64 -0.27
CA HIS A 337 10.97 -23.52 0.28
C HIS A 337 10.73 -22.44 -0.77
N MET A 338 9.70 -21.64 -0.53
CA MET A 338 9.53 -20.34 -1.17
C MET A 338 9.23 -19.35 -0.05
N ASP A 339 10.10 -18.39 0.19
CA ASP A 339 9.95 -17.42 1.26
C ASP A 339 9.26 -16.17 0.75
N VAL A 340 9.65 -15.69 -0.43
CA VAL A 340 9.12 -14.43 -1.01
C VAL A 340 8.63 -14.62 -2.45
N TYR A 341 7.39 -14.22 -2.72
CA TYR A 341 6.85 -14.11 -4.07
C TYR A 341 6.84 -12.64 -4.52
N VAL A 342 7.37 -12.34 -5.70
CA VAL A 342 7.34 -10.99 -6.27
C VAL A 342 6.24 -10.92 -7.34
N ALA A 343 5.16 -10.23 -7.03
CA ALA A 343 4.02 -9.98 -7.90
C ALA A 343 4.24 -8.70 -8.73
N THR A 344 4.08 -8.81 -10.05
CA THR A 344 4.37 -7.72 -11.01
C THR A 344 3.65 -7.94 -12.34
N SER A 345 3.36 -6.86 -13.06
CA SER A 345 2.88 -6.90 -14.44
C SER A 345 3.98 -6.41 -15.38
N MET A 346 4.65 -7.32 -16.07
CA MET A 346 5.65 -6.96 -17.09
C MET A 346 5.00 -6.89 -18.47
N ARG A 347 4.94 -5.69 -19.06
CA ARG A 347 4.38 -5.45 -20.40
C ARG A 347 5.42 -4.93 -21.38
N ASP A 348 6.25 -4.01 -20.92
CA ASP A 348 7.28 -3.34 -21.73
C ASP A 348 8.69 -3.62 -21.19
N ASP A 349 9.72 -3.33 -22.01
CA ASP A 349 11.13 -3.56 -21.66
C ASP A 349 11.52 -2.91 -20.32
N SER A 350 10.99 -1.71 -20.03
CA SER A 350 11.23 -0.99 -18.78
C SER A 350 10.73 -1.75 -17.55
N ASP A 351 9.62 -2.49 -17.67
CA ASP A 351 9.05 -3.25 -16.56
C ASP A 351 9.97 -4.41 -16.17
N PHE A 352 10.47 -5.15 -17.16
CA PHE A 352 11.41 -6.25 -16.94
C PHE A 352 12.68 -5.76 -16.25
N VAL A 353 13.22 -4.63 -16.71
CA VAL A 353 14.45 -4.05 -16.15
C VAL A 353 14.20 -3.53 -14.73
N SER A 354 13.12 -2.77 -14.51
CA SER A 354 12.75 -2.23 -13.19
C SER A 354 12.63 -3.34 -12.15
N VAL A 355 11.83 -4.37 -12.45
CA VAL A 355 11.61 -5.51 -11.55
C VAL A 355 12.90 -6.27 -11.31
N ASN A 356 13.66 -6.59 -12.37
CA ASN A 356 14.88 -7.37 -12.21
C ASN A 356 15.90 -6.63 -11.34
N ARG A 357 16.11 -5.33 -11.59
CA ARG A 357 17.02 -4.50 -10.78
C ARG A 357 16.57 -4.43 -9.33
N PHE A 358 15.28 -4.19 -9.09
CA PHE A 358 14.73 -4.18 -7.75
C PHE A 358 14.99 -5.50 -7.02
N VAL A 359 14.66 -6.65 -7.65
CA VAL A 359 14.81 -7.96 -7.03
C VAL A 359 16.28 -8.27 -6.74
N GLN A 360 17.19 -8.02 -7.70
CA GLN A 360 18.63 -8.23 -7.51
C GLN A 360 19.17 -7.38 -6.35
N GLN A 361 18.85 -6.09 -6.34
CA GLN A 361 19.30 -5.18 -5.28
C GLN A 361 18.71 -5.55 -3.91
N LEU A 362 17.44 -5.96 -3.85
CA LEU A 362 16.77 -6.31 -2.61
C LEU A 362 17.38 -7.55 -1.96
N PHE A 363 17.64 -8.62 -2.71
CA PHE A 363 18.15 -9.85 -2.11
C PHE A 363 19.67 -9.85 -1.91
N GLU A 364 20.39 -8.91 -2.51
CA GLU A 364 21.79 -8.59 -2.18
C GLU A 364 21.91 -7.61 -0.99
N HIS A 365 20.80 -7.05 -0.52
CA HIS A 365 20.78 -6.11 0.61
C HIS A 365 21.36 -6.72 1.88
N ALA A 366 22.11 -5.92 2.66
CA ALA A 366 22.85 -6.38 3.85
C ALA A 366 21.95 -7.06 4.90
N GLU A 367 20.71 -6.58 5.05
CA GLU A 367 19.71 -7.14 5.98
C GLU A 367 19.13 -8.49 5.54
N LEU A 368 19.17 -8.83 4.25
CA LEU A 368 18.48 -10.00 3.69
C LEU A 368 19.45 -11.07 3.17
N LYS A 369 20.58 -10.68 2.59
CA LYS A 369 21.58 -11.61 2.03
C LYS A 369 22.00 -12.71 3.02
N PRO A 370 22.24 -12.44 4.32
CA PRO A 370 22.59 -13.48 5.29
C PRO A 370 21.48 -14.50 5.53
N LEU A 371 20.21 -14.13 5.32
CA LEU A 371 19.04 -14.99 5.53
C LEU A 371 18.85 -16.00 4.39
N LYS A 372 19.62 -15.88 3.29
CA LYS A 372 19.56 -16.80 2.16
C LYS A 372 18.10 -17.07 1.73
N LEU A 373 17.23 -16.06 1.67
CA LEU A 373 15.81 -16.30 1.36
C LEU A 373 15.63 -16.93 -0.03
N ARG A 374 14.61 -17.78 -0.17
CA ARG A 374 14.17 -18.36 -1.45
C ARG A 374 13.12 -17.44 -2.00
N PHE A 375 13.39 -16.85 -3.15
CA PHE A 375 12.49 -15.88 -3.74
C PHE A 375 12.23 -16.20 -5.20
N PHE A 376 11.01 -15.91 -5.64
CA PHE A 376 10.62 -16.05 -7.03
C PHE A 376 10.86 -14.71 -7.75
N ASN A 377 11.83 -14.69 -8.66
CA ASN A 377 12.01 -13.57 -9.59
C ASN A 377 11.28 -13.90 -10.92
N PRO A 378 10.11 -13.29 -11.19
CA PRO A 378 9.34 -13.56 -12.40
C PRO A 378 10.08 -13.18 -13.69
N THR A 379 11.02 -12.22 -13.64
CA THR A 379 11.80 -11.78 -14.81
C THR A 379 12.82 -12.83 -15.26
N GLN A 380 13.08 -13.84 -14.44
CA GLN A 380 14.06 -14.89 -14.70
C GLN A 380 13.39 -16.23 -15.04
N SER A 381 12.06 -16.25 -15.23
CA SER A 381 11.26 -17.45 -15.44
C SER A 381 10.48 -17.39 -16.74
N TRP A 382 10.31 -18.54 -17.40
CA TRP A 382 9.53 -18.62 -18.62
C TRP A 382 8.83 -19.97 -18.77
N VAL A 383 7.62 -19.93 -19.31
CA VAL A 383 6.86 -21.10 -19.76
C VAL A 383 6.01 -20.69 -20.94
N GLU A 384 5.91 -21.54 -21.96
CA GLU A 384 5.22 -21.23 -23.22
C GLU A 384 3.70 -21.01 -23.04
N ASP A 385 3.06 -21.85 -22.22
CA ASP A 385 1.62 -21.80 -22.02
C ASP A 385 1.21 -20.71 -21.01
N ARG A 386 0.28 -19.85 -21.43
CA ARG A 386 -0.27 -18.78 -20.59
C ARG A 386 -1.04 -19.33 -19.39
N ILE A 387 -1.72 -20.46 -19.54
CA ILE A 387 -2.45 -21.08 -18.42
C ILE A 387 -1.45 -21.61 -17.40
N ALA A 388 -0.42 -22.35 -17.86
CA ALA A 388 0.68 -22.80 -17.02
C ALA A 388 1.34 -21.65 -16.26
N LYS A 389 1.54 -20.48 -16.90
CA LYS A 389 2.05 -19.28 -16.21
C LYS A 389 1.18 -18.88 -15.02
N GLY A 390 -0.14 -18.77 -15.24
CA GLY A 390 -1.08 -18.40 -14.17
C GLY A 390 -1.07 -19.43 -13.03
N LEU A 391 -0.93 -20.72 -13.35
CA LEU A 391 -0.79 -21.77 -12.34
C LEU A 391 0.54 -21.68 -11.57
N VAL A 392 1.64 -21.34 -12.24
CA VAL A 392 2.93 -21.07 -11.59
C VAL A 392 2.79 -19.91 -10.62
N GLU A 393 2.24 -18.78 -11.04
CA GLU A 393 2.04 -17.59 -10.20
C GLU A 393 1.16 -17.92 -8.97
N ALA A 394 0.04 -18.62 -9.18
CA ALA A 394 -0.83 -19.07 -8.09
C ALA A 394 -0.12 -20.03 -7.12
N LEU A 395 0.70 -20.95 -7.63
CA LEU A 395 1.47 -21.88 -6.81
C LEU A 395 2.57 -21.15 -6.03
N MET A 396 3.32 -20.24 -6.66
CA MET A 396 4.35 -19.44 -5.97
C MET A 396 3.72 -18.59 -4.87
N LEU A 397 2.58 -17.95 -5.15
CA LEU A 397 1.81 -17.20 -4.16
C LEU A 397 1.38 -18.11 -3.00
N ARG A 398 0.83 -19.30 -3.27
CA ARG A 398 0.45 -20.26 -2.23
C ARG A 398 1.64 -20.71 -1.38
N ARG A 399 2.80 -20.95 -1.99
CA ARG A 399 4.00 -21.48 -1.30
C ARG A 399 4.76 -20.42 -0.51
N SER A 400 4.74 -19.17 -0.97
CA SER A 400 5.48 -18.07 -0.34
C SER A 400 5.01 -17.77 1.09
N SER A 401 5.92 -17.29 1.93
CA SER A 401 5.60 -16.80 3.28
C SER A 401 5.24 -15.31 3.28
N ALA A 402 5.79 -14.54 2.34
CA ALA A 402 5.51 -13.13 2.15
C ALA A 402 5.38 -12.80 0.66
N THR A 403 4.62 -11.75 0.34
CA THR A 403 4.49 -11.24 -1.03
C THR A 403 5.02 -9.83 -1.13
N ILE A 404 5.84 -9.56 -2.14
CA ILE A 404 6.17 -8.20 -2.56
C ILE A 404 5.35 -7.90 -3.80
N TYR A 405 4.56 -6.83 -3.76
CA TYR A 405 3.82 -6.35 -4.90
C TYR A 405 4.51 -5.11 -5.48
N MET A 406 4.94 -5.20 -6.74
CA MET A 406 5.53 -4.09 -7.48
C MET A 406 4.41 -3.23 -8.06
N ALA A 407 4.12 -2.09 -7.42
CA ALA A 407 3.11 -1.15 -7.91
C ALA A 407 3.68 -0.32 -9.07
N GLN A 408 3.51 -0.81 -10.28
CA GLN A 408 4.04 -0.21 -11.50
C GLN A 408 3.07 0.85 -12.05
N LYS A 409 3.45 1.48 -13.16
CA LYS A 409 2.62 2.51 -13.80
C LYS A 409 1.27 1.94 -14.23
N GLY A 410 1.24 0.78 -14.88
CA GLY A 410 0.04 0.15 -15.43
C GLY A 410 -0.20 -1.27 -14.91
N ASP A 411 -0.80 -1.39 -13.73
CA ASP A 411 -1.15 -2.71 -13.21
C ASP A 411 -2.44 -3.25 -13.82
N THR A 412 -2.58 -4.57 -13.75
CA THR A 412 -3.82 -5.27 -14.10
C THR A 412 -4.60 -5.58 -12.83
N PHE A 413 -5.93 -5.67 -12.95
CA PHE A 413 -6.79 -6.24 -11.91
C PHE A 413 -6.27 -7.59 -11.39
N GLY A 414 -5.63 -8.39 -12.26
CA GLY A 414 -5.02 -9.66 -11.88
C GLY A 414 -3.95 -9.53 -10.79
N LYS A 415 -3.08 -8.52 -10.83
CA LYS A 415 -2.01 -8.39 -9.82
C LYS A 415 -2.49 -7.74 -8.52
N ASP A 416 -3.45 -6.82 -8.59
CA ASP A 416 -4.16 -6.36 -7.38
C ASP A 416 -4.89 -7.53 -6.71
N SER A 417 -5.43 -8.48 -7.49
CA SER A 417 -6.05 -9.69 -6.95
C SER A 417 -5.05 -10.63 -6.26
N GLU A 418 -3.81 -10.74 -6.75
CA GLU A 418 -2.74 -11.51 -6.07
C GLU A 418 -2.38 -10.91 -4.72
N ALA A 419 -2.23 -9.58 -4.63
CA ALA A 419 -2.01 -8.91 -3.35
C ALA A 419 -3.17 -9.15 -2.38
N SER A 420 -4.41 -9.04 -2.85
CA SER A 420 -5.61 -9.29 -2.05
C SER A 420 -5.69 -10.76 -1.55
N VAL A 421 -5.44 -11.73 -2.43
CA VAL A 421 -5.43 -13.16 -2.07
C VAL A 421 -4.34 -13.47 -1.03
N ALA A 422 -3.14 -12.88 -1.17
CA ALA A 422 -2.08 -13.04 -0.18
C ALA A 422 -2.50 -12.49 1.19
N LEU A 423 -3.10 -11.30 1.25
CA LEU A 423 -3.60 -10.74 2.50
C LEU A 423 -4.70 -11.60 3.12
N GLY A 424 -5.65 -12.09 2.32
CA GLY A 424 -6.75 -12.94 2.77
C GLY A 424 -6.31 -14.33 3.28
N GLN A 425 -5.14 -14.80 2.86
CA GLN A 425 -4.46 -15.98 3.42
C GLN A 425 -3.69 -15.67 4.72
N GLY A 426 -3.69 -14.41 5.19
CA GLY A 426 -2.94 -13.98 6.37
C GLY A 426 -1.45 -13.74 6.12
N LYS A 427 -1.02 -13.67 4.87
CA LYS A 427 0.39 -13.42 4.53
C LYS A 427 0.68 -11.92 4.58
N PRO A 428 1.87 -11.52 5.04
CA PRO A 428 2.33 -10.15 4.92
C PRO A 428 2.52 -9.78 3.44
N VAL A 429 2.03 -8.59 3.07
CA VAL A 429 2.21 -8.02 1.74
C VAL A 429 2.93 -6.69 1.88
N ILE A 430 4.08 -6.57 1.20
CA ILE A 430 4.83 -5.32 1.07
C ILE A 430 4.61 -4.81 -0.36
N VAL A 431 3.99 -3.65 -0.50
CA VAL A 431 3.86 -2.98 -1.78
C VAL A 431 5.05 -2.05 -1.96
N TYR A 432 5.89 -2.36 -2.96
CA TYR A 432 6.94 -1.45 -3.39
C TYR A 432 6.38 -0.47 -4.42
N VAL A 433 6.54 0.82 -4.15
CA VAL A 433 6.09 1.87 -5.05
C VAL A 433 7.26 2.84 -5.29
N PRO A 434 7.67 3.06 -6.56
CA PRO A 434 8.76 3.97 -6.89
C PRO A 434 8.54 5.41 -6.42
N LYS A 435 9.63 6.14 -6.23
CA LYS A 435 9.63 7.56 -5.87
C LYS A 435 10.69 8.33 -6.63
N LEU A 436 10.47 9.62 -6.84
CA LEU A 436 11.47 10.50 -7.42
C LEU A 436 12.44 10.95 -6.32
N VAL A 437 13.74 10.71 -6.54
CA VAL A 437 14.80 11.16 -5.65
C VAL A 437 15.91 11.81 -6.46
N VAL A 438 16.24 13.04 -6.09
CA VAL A 438 17.40 13.82 -6.57
C VAL A 438 18.13 14.36 -5.33
N PRO A 439 19.06 13.59 -4.75
CA PRO A 439 19.70 13.90 -3.47
C PRO A 439 20.38 15.27 -3.44
N GLU A 440 21.00 15.67 -4.55
CA GLU A 440 21.75 16.92 -4.69
C GLU A 440 20.86 18.16 -4.55
N LEU A 441 19.55 18.00 -4.75
CA LEU A 441 18.54 19.04 -4.63
C LEU A 441 17.69 18.87 -3.36
N GLY A 442 18.03 17.91 -2.50
CA GLY A 442 17.21 17.53 -1.34
C GLY A 442 15.79 17.13 -1.75
N LEU A 443 15.62 16.56 -2.95
CA LEU A 443 14.33 16.19 -3.50
C LEU A 443 14.08 14.71 -3.22
N ASP A 444 13.05 14.44 -2.42
CA ASP A 444 12.48 13.11 -2.22
C ASP A 444 10.95 13.25 -2.26
N SER A 445 10.32 12.75 -3.31
CA SER A 445 8.87 12.90 -3.50
C SER A 445 8.06 12.23 -2.40
N SER A 446 8.57 11.15 -1.80
CA SER A 446 7.89 10.43 -0.73
C SER A 446 7.94 11.21 0.58
N SER A 447 9.07 11.85 0.90
CA SER A 447 9.18 12.69 2.09
C SER A 447 8.28 13.92 1.99
N LEU A 448 8.21 14.54 0.80
CA LEU A 448 7.30 15.66 0.54
C LEU A 448 5.83 15.22 0.64
N ALA A 449 5.46 14.08 0.06
CA ALA A 449 4.09 13.58 0.10
C ALA A 449 3.58 13.30 1.52
N MET A 450 4.46 12.98 2.47
CA MET A 450 4.13 12.76 3.89
C MET A 450 4.02 14.06 4.72
N SER A 451 4.35 15.21 4.13
CA SER A 451 4.19 16.50 4.80
C SER A 451 2.73 16.91 4.85
N SER A 452 2.33 17.64 5.89
CA SER A 452 0.99 18.24 5.96
C SER A 452 0.79 19.26 4.84
N GLU A 453 -0.47 19.47 4.45
CA GLU A 453 -0.82 20.49 3.45
C GLU A 453 -0.28 21.87 3.83
N GLU A 454 -0.39 22.26 5.11
CA GLU A 454 0.17 23.52 5.62
C GLU A 454 1.69 23.60 5.44
N SER A 455 2.41 22.51 5.73
CA SER A 455 3.86 22.44 5.52
C SER A 455 4.23 22.58 4.04
N LEU A 456 3.48 21.94 3.14
CA LEU A 456 3.70 22.04 1.70
C LEU A 456 3.41 23.45 1.18
N ARG A 457 2.32 24.08 1.65
CA ARG A 457 2.01 25.49 1.33
C ARG A 457 3.13 26.42 1.76
N ASN A 458 3.65 26.25 2.98
CA ASN A 458 4.75 27.06 3.48
C ASN A 458 6.04 26.82 2.68
N MET A 459 6.33 25.57 2.29
CA MET A 459 7.44 25.25 1.40
C MET A 459 7.29 25.93 0.03
N LEU A 460 6.12 25.82 -0.61
CA LEU A 460 5.88 26.45 -1.90
C LEU A 460 5.99 27.97 -1.81
N ARG A 461 5.42 28.60 -0.77
CA ARG A 461 5.57 30.05 -0.53
C ARG A 461 7.03 30.49 -0.44
N SER A 462 7.91 29.66 0.12
CA SER A 462 9.34 30.01 0.22
C SER A 462 10.08 29.90 -1.11
N ILE A 463 9.56 29.12 -2.07
CA ILE A 463 10.19 28.84 -3.36
C ILE A 463 9.62 29.77 -4.44
N ASP A 464 8.29 29.88 -4.50
CA ASP A 464 7.54 30.71 -5.43
C ASP A 464 6.25 31.21 -4.74
N PRO A 465 6.27 32.42 -4.14
CA PRO A 465 5.11 33.02 -3.48
C PRO A 465 3.91 33.24 -4.42
N GLU A 466 4.15 33.46 -5.71
CA GLU A 466 3.11 33.82 -6.69
C GLU A 466 2.29 32.61 -7.15
N GLU A 467 2.86 31.41 -7.06
CA GLU A 467 2.18 30.16 -7.46
C GLU A 467 1.18 29.66 -6.40
N VAL A 468 1.25 30.16 -5.16
CA VAL A 468 0.47 29.62 -4.04
C VAL A 468 -0.98 30.12 -4.09
N SER A 469 -1.90 29.21 -4.42
CA SER A 469 -3.34 29.47 -4.37
C SER A 469 -4.03 28.74 -3.19
N PRO A 470 -5.01 29.37 -2.50
CA PRO A 470 -5.81 28.70 -1.48
C PRO A 470 -6.58 27.49 -2.01
N THR A 471 -6.83 27.41 -3.32
CA THR A 471 -7.58 26.30 -3.95
C THR A 471 -6.73 25.08 -4.29
N MET A 472 -5.40 25.15 -4.15
CA MET A 472 -4.52 24.01 -4.44
C MET A 472 -4.73 22.91 -3.41
N ASP A 473 -4.94 21.68 -3.87
CA ASP A 473 -4.90 20.50 -3.01
C ASP A 473 -3.45 20.04 -2.77
N GLN A 474 -3.29 19.02 -1.93
CA GLN A 474 -1.99 18.46 -1.57
C GLN A 474 -1.21 17.93 -2.79
N GLU A 475 -1.88 17.35 -3.79
CA GLU A 475 -1.23 16.83 -4.99
C GLU A 475 -0.73 17.96 -5.89
N ALA A 476 -1.51 19.02 -6.06
CA ALA A 476 -1.12 20.22 -6.81
C ALA A 476 0.06 20.93 -6.15
N LEU A 477 0.05 21.06 -4.81
CA LEU A 477 1.16 21.63 -4.06
C LEU A 477 2.45 20.81 -4.23
N LEU A 478 2.34 19.48 -4.11
CA LEU A 478 3.47 18.57 -4.35
C LEU A 478 4.03 18.71 -5.76
N GLY A 479 3.15 18.70 -6.78
CA GLY A 479 3.53 18.86 -8.18
C GLY A 479 4.28 20.16 -8.44
N ALA A 480 3.78 21.28 -7.91
CA ALA A 480 4.42 22.60 -8.02
C ALA A 480 5.82 22.61 -7.38
N ILE A 481 5.96 22.12 -6.14
CA ILE A 481 7.26 22.05 -5.44
C ILE A 481 8.27 21.20 -6.23
N LEU A 482 7.85 20.02 -6.70
CA LEU A 482 8.71 19.14 -7.48
C LEU A 482 9.17 19.80 -8.78
N ASN A 483 8.25 20.48 -9.47
CA ASN A 483 8.53 21.19 -10.71
C ASN A 483 9.57 22.30 -10.48
N ARG A 484 9.37 23.15 -9.47
CA ARG A 484 10.31 24.24 -9.14
C ARG A 484 11.69 23.73 -8.75
N ARG A 485 11.76 22.68 -7.94
CA ARG A 485 13.05 22.10 -7.54
C ARG A 485 13.77 21.44 -8.71
N LEU A 486 13.06 20.73 -9.59
CA LEU A 486 13.66 20.14 -10.79
C LEU A 486 14.12 21.18 -11.80
N ALA A 487 13.37 22.28 -11.98
CA ALA A 487 13.78 23.37 -12.86
C ALA A 487 15.13 23.99 -12.44
N ALA A 488 15.44 23.97 -11.14
CA ALA A 488 16.73 24.42 -10.61
C ALA A 488 17.88 23.43 -10.84
N ALA A 489 17.62 22.21 -11.32
CA ALA A 489 18.65 21.21 -11.61
C ALA A 489 19.56 21.65 -12.77
N SER A 490 20.78 21.15 -12.82
CA SER A 490 21.60 21.17 -14.03
C SER A 490 21.13 20.10 -15.03
N SER A 491 21.45 20.28 -16.32
CA SER A 491 21.15 19.26 -17.33
C SER A 491 21.81 17.91 -17.01
N ALA A 492 22.98 17.92 -16.37
CA ALA A 492 23.66 16.71 -15.91
C ALA A 492 22.86 15.99 -14.79
N GLN A 493 22.34 16.74 -13.81
CA GLN A 493 21.49 16.19 -12.76
C GLN A 493 20.18 15.61 -13.31
N ILE A 494 19.56 16.27 -14.30
CA ILE A 494 18.38 15.72 -14.99
C ILE A 494 18.73 14.44 -15.74
N GLY A 495 19.85 14.42 -16.47
CA GLY A 495 20.34 13.21 -17.15
C GLY A 495 20.55 12.04 -16.18
N LEU A 496 21.16 12.29 -15.02
CA LEU A 496 21.38 11.28 -13.98
C LEU A 496 20.08 10.80 -13.37
N THR A 497 19.14 11.72 -13.14
CA THR A 497 17.79 11.41 -12.65
C THR A 497 17.06 10.50 -13.63
N VAL A 498 17.13 10.80 -14.93
CA VAL A 498 16.55 9.95 -15.97
C VAL A 498 17.26 8.60 -16.02
N ALA A 499 18.60 8.55 -15.98
CA ALA A 499 19.35 7.29 -15.97
C ALA A 499 18.97 6.38 -14.78
N LYS A 500 18.68 6.97 -13.62
CA LYS A 500 18.24 6.25 -12.43
C LYS A 500 16.80 5.76 -12.51
N HIS A 501 15.88 6.59 -13.01
CA HIS A 501 14.43 6.36 -12.90
C HIS A 501 13.77 5.87 -14.18
N TRP A 502 14.48 5.79 -15.32
CA TRP A 502 13.84 5.50 -16.61
C TRP A 502 13.01 4.21 -16.62
N ALA A 503 13.50 3.16 -15.97
CA ALA A 503 12.85 1.87 -15.92
C ALA A 503 11.62 1.92 -15.00
N ASP A 504 11.80 2.40 -13.77
CA ASP A 504 10.73 2.52 -12.77
C ASP A 504 9.59 3.42 -13.24
N PHE A 505 9.91 4.50 -13.97
CA PHE A 505 8.92 5.46 -14.47
C PHE A 505 8.39 5.08 -15.86
N GLY A 506 8.92 4.02 -16.47
CA GLY A 506 8.53 3.57 -17.81
C GLY A 506 8.65 4.69 -18.86
N LEU A 507 9.79 5.39 -18.85
CA LEU A 507 10.00 6.60 -19.65
C LEU A 507 9.97 6.35 -21.17
N ASP A 508 10.28 5.13 -21.62
CA ASP A 508 10.11 4.75 -23.04
C ASP A 508 8.66 4.96 -23.50
N GLY A 509 7.69 4.58 -22.66
CA GLY A 509 6.25 4.75 -22.94
C GLY A 509 5.75 6.19 -22.79
N GLU A 510 6.55 7.09 -22.20
CA GLU A 510 6.18 8.51 -22.05
C GLU A 510 6.50 9.35 -23.28
N ALA A 511 7.18 8.79 -24.29
CA ALA A 511 7.39 9.45 -25.58
C ALA A 511 6.09 9.94 -26.22
N ALA A 512 4.95 9.31 -25.92
CA ALA A 512 3.63 9.74 -26.38
C ALA A 512 3.22 11.15 -25.92
N ARG A 513 3.78 11.65 -24.80
CA ARG A 513 3.54 13.00 -24.27
C ARG A 513 4.26 14.10 -25.04
N PHE A 514 5.31 13.75 -25.76
CA PHE A 514 6.09 14.69 -26.57
C PHE A 514 5.40 14.92 -27.91
N LYS A 515 5.62 16.11 -28.49
CA LYS A 515 5.13 16.42 -29.85
C LYS A 515 5.70 15.41 -30.84
N GLU A 516 4.94 15.08 -31.88
CA GLU A 516 5.34 14.08 -32.88
C GLU A 516 6.75 14.33 -33.45
N SER A 517 7.09 15.60 -33.71
CA SER A 517 8.40 16.03 -34.22
C SER A 517 9.56 15.84 -33.23
N GLU A 518 9.26 15.73 -31.94
CA GLU A 518 10.24 15.67 -30.84
C GLU A 518 10.47 14.22 -30.35
N ARG A 519 9.52 13.31 -30.61
CA ARG A 519 9.55 11.92 -30.10
C ARG A 519 10.81 11.15 -30.49
N GLY A 520 11.23 11.27 -31.76
CA GLY A 520 12.43 10.59 -32.26
C GLY A 520 13.69 11.01 -31.51
N ARG A 521 13.87 12.32 -31.33
CA ARG A 521 15.01 12.92 -30.60
C ARG A 521 15.01 12.51 -29.13
N TYR A 522 13.84 12.51 -28.48
CA TYR A 522 13.70 12.05 -27.11
C TYR A 522 14.07 10.58 -26.94
N LEU A 523 13.55 9.70 -27.79
CA LEU A 523 13.81 8.26 -27.71
C LEU A 523 15.27 7.91 -28.03
N GLU A 524 15.90 8.63 -28.95
CA GLU A 524 17.32 8.47 -29.25
C GLU A 524 18.19 8.89 -28.06
N TRP A 525 17.93 10.07 -27.49
CA TRP A 525 18.61 10.54 -26.29
C TRP A 525 18.43 9.57 -25.11
N LEU A 526 17.20 9.10 -24.86
CA LEU A 526 16.93 8.15 -23.78
C LEU A 526 17.70 6.82 -23.99
N ARG A 527 17.82 6.33 -25.22
CA ARG A 527 18.64 5.15 -25.55
C ARG A 527 20.11 5.37 -25.24
N GLU A 528 20.65 6.55 -25.55
CA GLU A 528 22.03 6.90 -25.23
C GLU A 528 22.27 6.99 -23.72
N VAL A 529 21.36 7.62 -22.98
CA VAL A 529 21.38 7.66 -21.50
C VAL A 529 21.42 6.26 -20.90
N ARG A 530 20.64 5.32 -21.46
CA ARG A 530 20.62 3.91 -21.03
C ARG A 530 21.92 3.17 -21.32
N ARG A 531 22.57 3.46 -22.45
CA ARG A 531 23.80 2.76 -22.88
C ARG A 531 25.04 3.23 -22.11
N SER A 532 25.07 4.50 -21.76
CA SER A 532 26.26 5.15 -21.21
C SER A 532 25.90 5.96 -19.94
N PRO A 533 25.49 5.29 -18.84
CA PRO A 533 25.08 5.97 -17.62
C PRO A 533 26.22 6.77 -16.96
N GLU A 534 27.49 6.43 -17.23
CA GLU A 534 28.66 7.13 -16.71
C GLU A 534 29.05 8.38 -17.51
N THR A 535 28.62 8.45 -18.78
CA THR A 535 28.90 9.59 -19.68
C THR A 535 27.60 10.00 -20.34
N LEU A 536 26.82 10.80 -19.62
CA LEU A 536 25.47 11.18 -20.01
C LEU A 536 25.48 12.13 -21.22
N PRO A 537 24.70 11.84 -22.28
CA PRO A 537 24.57 12.73 -23.43
C PRO A 537 23.85 14.03 -23.03
N PRO A 538 24.15 15.17 -23.68
CA PRO A 538 23.46 16.42 -23.41
C PRO A 538 21.96 16.29 -23.76
N ILE A 539 21.12 16.95 -22.97
CA ILE A 539 19.68 16.99 -23.23
C ILE A 539 19.43 17.73 -24.55
N PRO A 540 18.65 17.18 -25.49
CA PRO A 540 18.38 17.86 -26.75
C PRO A 540 17.66 19.19 -26.52
N GLU A 541 18.05 20.21 -27.29
CA GLU A 541 17.45 21.54 -27.21
C GLU A 541 15.92 21.48 -27.37
N GLY A 542 15.23 22.16 -26.45
CA GLY A 542 13.77 22.25 -26.41
C GLY A 542 13.05 21.09 -25.73
N LEU A 543 13.73 20.05 -25.23
CA LEU A 543 13.07 18.89 -24.59
C LEU A 543 13.10 18.91 -23.07
N ARG A 544 13.87 19.82 -22.47
CA ARG A 544 14.17 19.80 -21.04
C ARG A 544 12.91 19.94 -20.19
N THR A 545 12.07 20.93 -20.48
CA THR A 545 10.83 21.21 -19.74
C THR A 545 9.86 20.03 -19.78
N GLU A 546 9.71 19.39 -20.94
CA GLU A 546 8.85 18.23 -21.14
C GLU A 546 9.38 17.00 -20.38
N ILE A 547 10.70 16.81 -20.31
CA ILE A 547 11.33 15.76 -19.48
C ILE A 547 11.06 16.01 -18.00
N GLU A 548 11.30 17.22 -17.50
CA GLU A 548 11.04 17.62 -16.11
C GLU A 548 9.56 17.39 -15.75
N THR A 549 8.65 17.88 -16.59
CA THR A 549 7.20 17.69 -16.42
C THR A 549 6.82 16.22 -16.41
N THR A 550 7.44 15.39 -17.25
CA THR A 550 7.20 13.95 -17.30
C THR A 550 7.66 13.24 -16.02
N LEU A 551 8.80 13.63 -15.46
CA LEU A 551 9.29 13.12 -14.18
C LEU A 551 8.34 13.51 -13.04
N VAL A 552 7.92 14.77 -12.97
CA VAL A 552 6.96 15.27 -11.95
C VAL A 552 5.64 14.52 -12.06
N ALA A 553 5.09 14.39 -13.26
CA ALA A 553 3.81 13.72 -13.48
C ALA A 553 3.82 12.25 -13.01
N ASN A 554 4.93 11.52 -13.27
CA ASN A 554 5.08 10.15 -12.78
C ASN A 554 5.30 10.09 -11.27
N ALA A 555 6.08 11.00 -10.70
CA ALA A 555 6.27 11.08 -9.25
C ALA A 555 4.92 11.27 -8.54
N VAL A 556 4.12 12.26 -8.94
CA VAL A 556 2.79 12.51 -8.36
C VAL A 556 1.87 11.29 -8.49
N ARG A 557 1.89 10.62 -9.66
CA ARG A 557 1.13 9.37 -9.86
C ARG A 557 1.53 8.28 -8.87
N PHE A 558 2.83 8.09 -8.63
CA PHE A 558 3.30 7.09 -7.68
C PHE A 558 3.03 7.45 -6.22
N GLU A 559 3.03 8.74 -5.87
CA GLU A 559 2.63 9.18 -4.52
C GLU A 559 1.14 8.93 -4.28
N ARG A 560 0.28 9.22 -5.27
CA ARG A 560 -1.15 8.86 -5.21
C ARG A 560 -1.34 7.36 -5.00
N ARG A 561 -0.56 6.53 -5.69
CA ARG A 561 -0.59 5.07 -5.50
C ARG A 561 -0.14 4.66 -4.10
N ALA A 562 0.92 5.24 -3.55
CA ALA A 562 1.34 4.96 -2.18
C ALA A 562 0.27 5.33 -1.15
N SER A 563 -0.32 6.53 -1.25
CA SER A 563 -1.42 6.93 -0.36
C SER A 563 -2.61 5.98 -0.50
N LEU A 564 -2.95 5.52 -1.71
CA LEU A 564 -4.01 4.54 -1.91
C LEU A 564 -3.75 3.23 -1.15
N PHE A 565 -2.54 2.66 -1.25
CA PHE A 565 -2.19 1.42 -0.53
C PHE A 565 -2.01 1.61 0.98
N ARG A 566 -1.71 2.83 1.44
CA ARG A 566 -1.54 3.15 2.86
C ARG A 566 -2.86 3.46 3.58
N GLU A 567 -3.76 4.19 2.92
CA GLU A 567 -4.86 4.91 3.57
C GLU A 567 -6.26 4.54 3.04
N LYS A 568 -6.41 4.14 1.77
CA LYS A 568 -7.73 3.95 1.14
C LYS A 568 -8.20 2.49 1.22
N HIS A 569 -9.12 2.23 2.15
CA HIS A 569 -9.86 0.97 2.30
C HIS A 569 -10.82 0.80 1.09
N PRO A 570 -10.71 -0.25 0.24
CA PRO A 570 -10.62 -1.68 0.59
C PRO A 570 -9.40 -2.43 0.03
N LEU A 571 -8.48 -1.76 -0.65
CA LEU A 571 -7.27 -2.39 -1.21
C LEU A 571 -6.13 -2.48 -0.19
N ALA A 572 -6.12 -1.59 0.80
CA ALA A 572 -5.10 -1.54 1.85
C ALA A 572 -5.26 -2.64 2.92
N LEU A 573 -6.45 -3.25 3.04
CA LEU A 573 -6.84 -4.17 4.11
C LEU A 573 -7.74 -5.29 3.58
N GLN A 574 -7.51 -6.53 4.01
CA GLN A 574 -8.38 -7.67 3.73
C GLN A 574 -8.59 -8.51 4.99
N VAL A 575 -9.75 -9.16 5.08
CA VAL A 575 -10.05 -10.08 6.18
C VAL A 575 -9.32 -11.41 5.92
N ILE A 576 -8.60 -11.91 6.92
CA ILE A 576 -8.06 -13.27 6.90
C ILE A 576 -9.25 -14.22 7.02
N LEU A 577 -9.53 -14.96 5.95
CA LEU A 577 -10.77 -15.73 5.82
C LEU A 577 -10.93 -16.81 6.91
N SER A 578 -9.84 -17.31 7.48
CA SER A 578 -9.86 -18.33 8.53
C SER A 578 -10.01 -17.79 9.95
N THR A 579 -9.79 -16.50 10.19
CA THR A 579 -9.75 -15.94 11.56
C THR A 579 -10.59 -14.67 11.74
N GLY A 580 -11.03 -14.05 10.66
CA GLY A 580 -11.72 -12.75 10.71
C GLY A 580 -10.79 -11.56 10.97
N VAL A 581 -9.52 -11.78 11.31
CA VAL A 581 -8.55 -10.71 11.58
C VAL A 581 -8.31 -9.90 10.31
N LEU A 582 -8.42 -8.57 10.38
CA LEU A 582 -8.09 -7.72 9.23
C LEU A 582 -6.57 -7.60 9.09
N ASN A 583 -6.04 -7.90 7.90
CA ASN A 583 -4.62 -7.88 7.55
C ASN A 583 -4.33 -6.78 6.53
N GLY A 584 -3.40 -5.90 6.86
CA GLY A 584 -3.08 -4.72 6.07
C GLY A 584 -1.76 -4.81 5.29
N ILE A 585 -1.63 -3.91 4.32
CA ILE A 585 -0.46 -3.76 3.46
C ILE A 585 0.60 -2.87 4.10
N LEU A 586 1.87 -3.26 3.96
CA LEU A 586 3.03 -2.40 4.22
C LEU A 586 3.46 -1.70 2.93
N VAL A 587 3.77 -0.40 2.97
CA VAL A 587 4.23 0.35 1.79
C VAL A 587 5.72 0.66 1.90
N ALA A 588 6.52 0.14 0.98
CA ALA A 588 7.94 0.44 0.85
C ALA A 588 8.21 1.40 -0.32
N ARG A 589 9.14 2.33 -0.13
CA ARG A 589 9.43 3.42 -1.08
C ARG A 589 10.88 3.43 -1.57
N SER A 590 11.68 2.44 -1.15
CA SER A 590 13.05 2.20 -1.59
C SER A 590 13.45 0.75 -1.32
N VAL A 591 14.46 0.25 -2.02
CA VAL A 591 15.02 -1.08 -1.77
C VAL A 591 15.48 -1.22 -0.31
N GLU A 592 16.16 -0.20 0.22
CA GLU A 592 16.58 -0.11 1.63
C GLU A 592 15.40 -0.33 2.59
N SER A 593 14.34 0.48 2.44
CA SER A 593 13.15 0.37 3.30
C SER A 593 12.47 -0.99 3.16
N CYS A 594 12.42 -1.54 1.95
CA CYS A 594 11.83 -2.86 1.69
C CYS A 594 12.64 -3.98 2.34
N GLY A 595 13.98 -3.91 2.27
CA GLY A 595 14.90 -4.87 2.90
C GLY A 595 14.72 -4.93 4.41
N VAL A 596 14.73 -3.76 5.06
CA VAL A 596 14.52 -3.64 6.51
C VAL A 596 13.13 -4.15 6.90
N LEU A 597 12.07 -3.74 6.19
CA LEU A 597 10.70 -4.18 6.47
C LEU A 597 10.55 -5.69 6.32
N LEU A 598 11.07 -6.26 5.24
CA LEU A 598 10.97 -7.70 4.99
C LEU A 598 11.70 -8.51 6.07
N ARG A 599 12.88 -8.07 6.51
CA ARG A 599 13.57 -8.68 7.65
C ARG A 599 12.71 -8.63 8.92
N LYS A 600 12.16 -7.45 9.26
CA LYS A 600 11.29 -7.28 10.45
C LYS A 600 10.01 -8.11 10.37
N VAL A 601 9.47 -8.33 9.18
CA VAL A 601 8.33 -9.24 8.94
C VAL A 601 8.71 -10.67 9.31
N PHE A 602 9.84 -11.19 8.81
CA PHE A 602 10.28 -12.55 9.15
C PHE A 602 10.67 -12.73 10.62
N GLU A 603 11.28 -11.69 11.21
CA GLU A 603 11.66 -11.64 12.63
C GLU A 603 10.46 -11.38 13.55
N ASN A 604 9.29 -11.00 13.01
CA ASN A 604 8.10 -10.56 13.76
C ASN A 604 8.39 -9.39 14.72
N SER A 605 9.21 -8.44 14.25
CA SER A 605 9.76 -7.32 15.02
C SER A 605 9.41 -5.94 14.43
N LEU A 606 8.26 -5.85 13.74
CA LEU A 606 7.72 -4.56 13.28
C LEU A 606 7.52 -3.60 14.47
N ASP A 607 7.73 -2.30 14.21
CA ASP A 607 7.52 -1.25 15.22
C ASP A 607 6.07 -0.77 15.15
N LEU A 608 5.27 -1.15 16.15
CA LEU A 608 3.81 -1.09 16.09
C LEU A 608 3.24 -0.13 17.12
N GLU A 609 2.24 0.63 16.71
CA GLU A 609 1.48 1.56 17.55
C GLU A 609 -0.01 1.27 17.46
N LEU A 610 -0.66 1.12 18.61
CA LEU A 610 -2.12 1.05 18.68
C LEU A 610 -2.70 2.46 18.80
N VAL A 611 -3.50 2.84 17.81
CA VAL A 611 -4.26 4.10 17.78
C VAL A 611 -5.74 3.80 18.02
N ARG A 612 -6.28 4.34 19.12
CA ARG A 612 -7.73 4.34 19.41
C ARG A 612 -8.37 5.52 18.69
N GLY A 613 -9.02 5.26 17.56
CA GLY A 613 -9.84 6.24 16.85
C GLY A 613 -11.27 6.28 17.37
N GLU A 614 -12.07 7.21 16.83
CA GLU A 614 -13.50 7.37 17.14
C GLU A 614 -14.31 6.15 16.71
N ASP A 615 -14.08 5.66 15.48
CA ASP A 615 -14.86 4.55 14.89
C ASP A 615 -14.13 3.21 14.88
N SER A 616 -12.82 3.20 15.16
CA SER A 616 -12.00 2.00 15.02
C SER A 616 -10.71 2.04 15.83
N TYR A 617 -10.18 0.86 16.12
CA TYR A 617 -8.83 0.65 16.60
C TYR A 617 -7.94 0.30 15.42
N ARG A 618 -6.77 0.91 15.32
CA ARG A 618 -5.81 0.66 14.25
C ARG A 618 -4.45 0.32 14.84
N LEU A 619 -3.83 -0.74 14.33
CA LEU A 619 -2.43 -1.03 14.59
C LEU A 619 -1.61 -0.53 13.41
N ILE A 620 -0.73 0.43 13.66
CA ILE A 620 0.05 1.15 12.64
C ILE A 620 1.52 0.74 12.76
N GLU A 621 2.19 0.49 11.63
CA GLU A 621 3.65 0.36 11.60
C GLU A 621 4.28 1.75 11.49
N ARG A 622 5.09 2.14 12.48
CA ARG A 622 5.56 3.52 12.66
C ARG A 622 6.41 4.04 11.50
N THR A 623 7.21 3.19 10.88
CA THR A 623 8.16 3.60 9.83
C THR A 623 7.44 3.98 8.53
N THR A 624 6.44 3.21 8.16
CA THR A 624 5.71 3.31 6.89
C THR A 624 4.39 4.06 7.02
N GLN A 625 3.90 4.21 8.26
CA GLN A 625 2.57 4.70 8.61
C GLN A 625 1.44 3.82 8.03
N SER A 626 1.76 2.57 7.66
CA SER A 626 0.80 1.60 7.17
C SER A 626 -0.08 1.07 8.29
N THR A 627 -1.39 1.02 8.07
CA THR A 627 -2.31 0.32 8.97
C THR A 627 -2.24 -1.18 8.69
N ILE A 628 -1.78 -1.97 9.66
CA ILE A 628 -1.61 -3.42 9.52
C ILE A 628 -2.76 -4.24 10.10
N ARG A 629 -3.49 -3.72 11.08
CA ARG A 629 -4.68 -4.35 11.70
C ARG A 629 -5.73 -3.29 12.00
N VAL A 630 -7.01 -3.68 11.93
CA VAL A 630 -8.14 -2.82 12.28
C VAL A 630 -9.21 -3.62 13.02
N ILE A 631 -9.80 -3.04 14.07
CA ILE A 631 -11.03 -3.51 14.70
C ILE A 631 -12.03 -2.36 14.68
N SER A 632 -13.25 -2.61 14.21
CA SER A 632 -14.31 -1.59 14.23
C SER A 632 -14.92 -1.46 15.62
N LYS A 633 -15.24 -0.22 16.04
CA LYS A 633 -16.06 0.06 17.23
C LYS A 633 -17.57 -0.03 16.95
N HIS A 634 -17.98 -0.21 15.69
CA HIS A 634 -19.39 -0.31 15.32
C HIS A 634 -19.99 -1.62 15.86
N SER A 635 -21.00 -1.51 16.73
CA SER A 635 -21.58 -2.65 17.46
C SER A 635 -22.07 -3.80 16.57
N LEU A 636 -22.81 -3.50 15.49
CA LEU A 636 -23.27 -4.54 14.56
C LEU A 636 -22.11 -5.26 13.86
N LEU A 637 -21.05 -4.54 13.50
CA LEU A 637 -19.89 -5.15 12.85
C LEU A 637 -19.14 -6.02 13.86
N ALA A 638 -18.89 -5.52 15.07
CA ALA A 638 -18.28 -6.31 16.13
C ALA A 638 -19.07 -7.60 16.41
N ASN A 639 -20.41 -7.51 16.52
CA ASN A 639 -21.27 -8.67 16.73
C ASN A 639 -21.24 -9.64 15.54
N ALA A 640 -21.25 -9.14 14.30
CA ALA A 640 -21.17 -9.97 13.10
C ALA A 640 -19.83 -10.71 13.03
N PHE A 641 -18.70 -10.01 13.25
CA PHE A 641 -17.39 -10.66 13.27
C PHE A 641 -17.29 -11.69 14.38
N ALA A 642 -17.77 -11.38 15.59
CA ALA A 642 -17.81 -12.33 16.69
C ALA A 642 -18.71 -13.54 16.39
N SER A 643 -19.82 -13.37 15.66
CA SER A 643 -20.75 -14.47 15.38
C SER A 643 -20.29 -15.37 14.24
N TYR A 644 -19.67 -14.81 13.21
CA TYR A 644 -19.29 -15.55 11.99
C TYR A 644 -17.83 -16.02 11.98
N TYR A 645 -16.98 -15.50 12.86
CA TYR A 645 -15.58 -15.94 13.02
C TYR A 645 -15.25 -16.50 14.42
N ALA A 646 -16.23 -16.60 15.33
CA ALA A 646 -16.06 -17.46 16.50
C ALA A 646 -15.97 -18.92 16.02
N ASN A 647 -14.83 -19.56 16.27
CA ASN A 647 -14.66 -20.99 16.09
C ASN A 647 -15.25 -21.76 17.28
#